data_AF-A0A8C2CBD8-F1
#
_entry.id   AF-A0A8C2CBD8-F1
#
_cell.length_a   1.000
_cell.length_b   1.000
_cell.length_c   1.000
_cell.angle_alpha   90.00
_cell.angle_beta   90.00
_cell.angle_gamma   90.00
#
_symmetry.space_group_name_H-M   'P 1'
#
loop_
_entity.id
_entity.type
_entity.pdbx_description
1 polymer ?
#
loop_
_entity_poly.entity_id
_entity_poly.type
_entity_poly.pdbx_seq_one_letter_code
_entity_poly.pdbx_strand_id
1 'polypeptide(L)'
;MNNWENFSLALCLPKQKREMERFSLLPWLSCFNVDEKNQMSFTGPVEDMFGYTVQQFENSEGKWVLIGSPLTGQPAKRTGDVYRCPVGQNKKGCEKFLLPENTTIPNINEVKENMTMGTTLVVNPDGSGFLACGPQYGYMCGKQQYITGICSNVSSSFKVLNSIAPTVQECKQDMDIVIVLDGSNSIYPWHPITEFLVKFLQSIKIGPARVGIVSYGDDVGHVFNLSQFSNTKDLLEEAAKIPQRTGYKTMTAGGIDTARKEAFTVERGARPGVKKVMVIVTDGESHDHYDLKKVIDQCEKDGIERFAVAVLGDYNRQNKSTEEMKKFIAEIESIASEPKNDHFFNVADETALVTIVDALGSKIFALEGTSEKHTSSFEMEMSQSGFSAHTSKEGVMLGAVGAFDWNGTVVMQSGQNVVVLAGYDVQSAHTPSGVLYITGAPRFNHSGRVTVYRFNGENVTITQTLKGEQVPSESQTQTIWGHSEICSLRHLHRVSYFYSQSGLFEHEMTLKPVNQTCCTAHSQSNCKSVSKNEPCGARFGTAIAAVPDLNLDGFNDIVIGSPLENDHRGAVYIYHGSQKSIKEKYVQRIAAGGDGESMKFFGQSIHGIMDLNDDGIIDVTIGGIGGAALFWSRDVAELLAEMTFDPSKINLQQTCQVQGRTTVCVKTKVCFKYRIKSDKDTKTETGDLTLDSLRAIARGRFNQTDNRRLQKNESIVDKLCSEHTFYTSASKSVFSYASGPHKPLACDFYNKKQDVAPFLDAICSQRQTNMAIIRNTFPEL
;
A
#
# COMPACT_ATOMS: atom_id res chain seq x y z
N MET A 1 -17.51 53.76 -34.09
CA MET A 1 -16.05 53.69 -34.39
C MET A 1 -15.67 52.22 -34.39
N ASN A 2 -16.11 51.44 -35.38
CA ASN A 2 -15.72 51.45 -36.80
C ASN A 2 -14.40 50.71 -37.01
N ASN A 3 -14.48 49.43 -37.38
CA ASN A 3 -14.25 48.94 -38.76
C ASN A 3 -14.06 47.40 -38.69
N TRP A 4 -14.92 46.55 -39.28
CA TRP A 4 -15.19 46.37 -40.72
C TRP A 4 -13.87 46.10 -41.47
N GLU A 5 -13.64 45.05 -42.25
CA GLU A 5 -14.51 44.16 -43.02
C GLU A 5 -13.54 43.19 -43.75
N ASN A 6 -13.90 41.92 -44.01
CA ASN A 6 -14.28 41.48 -45.37
C ASN A 6 -14.35 39.95 -45.64
N PHE A 7 -15.48 39.60 -46.26
CA PHE A 7 -15.81 38.51 -47.22
C PHE A 7 -16.00 37.03 -46.80
N SER A 8 -17.24 36.75 -46.37
CA SER A 8 -18.29 35.95 -47.07
C SER A 8 -17.91 34.76 -47.95
N LEU A 9 -18.49 33.57 -47.65
CA LEU A 9 -19.49 32.92 -48.52
C LEU A 9 -20.27 31.81 -47.79
N ALA A 10 -21.59 31.92 -47.84
CA ALA A 10 -22.57 30.96 -47.33
C ALA A 10 -22.74 29.75 -48.26
N LEU A 11 -23.17 28.59 -47.72
CA LEU A 11 -24.37 27.85 -48.18
C LEU A 11 -24.56 26.49 -47.46
N CYS A 12 -25.73 26.39 -46.81
CA CYS A 12 -26.61 25.22 -46.63
C CYS A 12 -26.04 23.81 -46.34
N LEU A 13 -26.17 23.43 -45.07
CA LEU A 13 -26.42 22.07 -44.60
C LEU A 13 -27.69 21.46 -45.22
N PRO A 14 -27.70 20.13 -45.45
CA PRO A 14 -28.84 19.32 -45.06
C PRO A 14 -28.47 18.30 -43.97
N LYS A 15 -29.33 18.25 -42.96
CA LYS A 15 -29.42 17.20 -41.94
C LYS A 15 -29.55 15.82 -42.58
N GLN A 16 -28.64 14.90 -42.26
CA GLN A 16 -28.94 13.47 -42.14
C GLN A 16 -27.85 12.78 -41.30
N LYS A 17 -27.96 12.92 -39.98
CA LYS A 17 -27.15 12.20 -38.99
C LYS A 17 -28.06 11.78 -37.83
N ARG A 18 -29.15 11.07 -38.16
CA ARG A 18 -30.06 10.38 -37.24
C ARG A 18 -30.66 9.20 -38.00
N GLU A 19 -30.06 8.03 -37.84
CA GLU A 19 -30.63 6.68 -37.98
C GLU A 19 -29.49 5.66 -38.07
N MET A 20 -28.74 5.49 -36.96
CA MET A 20 -27.84 4.36 -36.75
C MET A 20 -27.87 3.90 -35.28
N GLU A 21 -29.01 4.05 -34.61
CA GLU A 21 -29.23 3.62 -33.21
C GLU A 21 -30.39 2.62 -33.06
N ARG A 22 -30.76 1.91 -34.12
CA ARG A 22 -31.75 0.81 -34.05
C ARG A 22 -31.25 -0.45 -34.74
N PHE A 23 -30.18 -1.03 -34.21
CA PHE A 23 -29.91 -2.45 -34.39
C PHE A 23 -29.82 -3.11 -33.01
N SER A 24 -30.81 -3.95 -32.74
CA SER A 24 -30.79 -5.10 -31.82
C SER A 24 -30.15 -4.88 -30.45
N LEU A 25 -31.02 -4.57 -29.48
CA LEU A 25 -30.86 -4.87 -28.05
C LEU A 25 -30.61 -6.38 -27.87
N LEU A 26 -29.34 -6.77 -27.78
CA LEU A 26 -28.87 -7.85 -26.93
C LEU A 26 -27.98 -7.16 -25.88
N PRO A 27 -28.21 -7.36 -24.57
CA PRO A 27 -27.34 -6.77 -23.58
C PRO A 27 -25.94 -7.35 -23.82
N TRP A 28 -24.99 -6.48 -24.15
CA TRP A 28 -23.58 -6.76 -23.96
C TRP A 28 -23.36 -6.99 -22.46
N LEU A 29 -23.62 -8.21 -22.00
CA LEU A 29 -23.10 -8.71 -20.74
C LEU A 29 -21.65 -9.08 -21.02
N SER A 30 -20.80 -8.07 -20.90
CA SER A 30 -19.35 -8.19 -20.81
C SER A 30 -18.98 -8.83 -19.47
N CYS A 31 -19.27 -10.12 -19.32
CA CYS A 31 -18.61 -10.97 -18.34
C CYS A 31 -17.44 -11.59 -19.09
N PHE A 32 -16.20 -11.26 -18.73
CA PHE A 32 -15.03 -12.01 -19.22
C PHE A 32 -14.87 -13.28 -18.36
N ASN A 33 -13.81 -14.06 -18.58
CA ASN A 33 -13.77 -15.47 -18.20
C ASN A 33 -13.74 -15.75 -16.68
N VAL A 34 -13.67 -14.75 -15.81
CA VAL A 34 -13.76 -14.96 -14.36
C VAL A 34 -15.22 -15.18 -13.96
N ASP A 35 -15.52 -16.32 -13.33
CA ASP A 35 -16.87 -16.75 -12.97
C ASP A 35 -17.42 -16.02 -11.74
N GLU A 36 -18.32 -15.07 -11.96
CA GLU A 36 -19.02 -14.35 -10.89
C GLU A 36 -20.14 -15.17 -10.22
N LYS A 37 -20.63 -16.26 -10.85
CA LYS A 37 -21.80 -17.01 -10.34
C LYS A 37 -21.40 -18.11 -9.37
N ASN A 38 -20.31 -18.83 -9.65
CA ASN A 38 -19.91 -20.02 -8.88
C ASN A 38 -18.71 -19.77 -7.95
N GLN A 39 -18.56 -18.56 -7.41
CA GLN A 39 -17.47 -18.20 -6.50
C GLN A 39 -17.53 -18.96 -5.16
N MET A 40 -16.36 -19.17 -4.54
CA MET A 40 -16.24 -19.65 -3.16
C MET A 40 -16.04 -18.47 -2.22
N SER A 41 -16.93 -18.29 -1.24
CA SER A 41 -16.89 -17.17 -0.30
C SER A 41 -16.43 -17.59 1.08
N PHE A 42 -15.60 -16.76 1.71
CA PHE A 42 -15.14 -16.87 3.08
C PHE A 42 -15.70 -15.69 3.87
N THR A 43 -16.45 -15.95 4.94
CA THR A 43 -17.08 -14.91 5.76
C THR A 43 -16.43 -14.84 7.14
N GLY A 44 -16.23 -13.63 7.64
CA GLY A 44 -15.71 -13.39 8.99
C GLY A 44 -16.25 -12.09 9.60
N PRO A 45 -15.85 -11.75 10.83
CA PRO A 45 -16.36 -10.56 11.51
C PRO A 45 -15.86 -9.26 10.85
N VAL A 46 -16.77 -8.30 10.69
CA VAL A 46 -16.48 -6.98 10.07
C VAL A 46 -15.63 -6.13 11.02
N GLU A 47 -15.93 -6.20 12.31
CA GLU A 47 -15.24 -5.54 13.41
C GLU A 47 -13.77 -5.97 13.55
N ASP A 48 -13.46 -7.20 13.15
CA ASP A 48 -12.11 -7.76 13.16
C ASP A 48 -11.31 -7.39 11.90
N MET A 49 -11.96 -6.75 10.93
CA MET A 49 -11.43 -6.49 9.58
C MET A 49 -10.98 -7.76 8.85
N PHE A 50 -11.73 -8.85 9.01
CA PHE A 50 -11.47 -10.07 8.27
C PHE A 50 -11.54 -9.81 6.76
N GLY A 51 -10.50 -10.18 6.01
CA GLY A 51 -10.39 -9.91 4.57
C GLY A 51 -9.59 -8.65 4.22
N TYR A 52 -8.93 -8.02 5.21
CA TYR A 52 -8.07 -6.86 4.99
C TYR A 52 -6.91 -7.17 4.04
N THR A 53 -6.25 -8.32 4.21
CA THR A 53 -5.28 -8.88 3.25
C THR A 53 -5.69 -10.29 2.85
N VAL A 54 -5.37 -10.67 1.61
CA VAL A 54 -5.56 -12.04 1.09
C VAL A 54 -4.31 -12.49 0.37
N GLN A 55 -3.94 -13.76 0.55
CA GLN A 55 -2.85 -14.42 -0.17
C GLN A 55 -3.26 -15.84 -0.52
N GLN A 56 -2.96 -16.28 -1.73
CA GLN A 56 -3.16 -17.68 -2.15
C GLN A 56 -1.91 -18.47 -1.77
N PHE A 57 -2.09 -19.67 -1.21
CA PHE A 57 -1.00 -20.47 -0.69
C PHE A 57 -1.21 -21.96 -0.96
N GLU A 58 -0.14 -22.66 -1.33
CA GLU A 58 -0.16 -24.11 -1.56
C GLU A 58 0.96 -24.78 -0.75
N ASN A 59 0.64 -25.94 -0.16
CA ASN A 59 1.59 -26.80 0.51
C ASN A 59 1.23 -28.28 0.30
N SER A 60 1.98 -29.17 0.94
CA SER A 60 1.73 -30.62 0.87
C SER A 60 0.35 -31.07 1.41
N GLU A 61 -0.35 -30.23 2.18
CA GLU A 61 -1.69 -30.53 2.73
C GLU A 61 -2.83 -30.06 1.78
N GLY A 62 -2.47 -29.30 0.76
CA GLY A 62 -3.36 -28.81 -0.29
C GLY A 62 -3.28 -27.29 -0.46
N LYS A 63 -4.37 -26.73 -0.98
CA LYS A 63 -4.47 -25.33 -1.39
C LYS A 63 -5.31 -24.52 -0.39
N TRP A 64 -4.89 -23.29 -0.16
CA TRP A 64 -5.38 -22.44 0.91
C TRP A 64 -5.49 -20.99 0.46
N VAL A 65 -6.45 -20.29 1.05
CA VAL A 65 -6.51 -18.83 1.06
C VAL A 65 -6.15 -18.36 2.46
N LEU A 66 -5.06 -17.61 2.57
CA LEU A 66 -4.64 -16.94 3.80
C LEU A 66 -5.34 -15.58 3.88
N ILE A 67 -5.95 -15.28 5.02
CA ILE A 67 -6.74 -14.05 5.21
C ILE A 67 -6.26 -13.33 6.45
N GLY A 68 -5.79 -12.09 6.29
CA GLY A 68 -5.46 -11.21 7.41
C GLY A 68 -6.70 -10.59 8.04
N SER A 69 -6.68 -10.51 9.37
CA SER A 69 -7.75 -9.94 10.19
C SER A 69 -7.13 -9.08 11.29
N PRO A 70 -6.70 -7.84 10.96
CA PRO A 70 -5.82 -7.06 11.81
C PRO A 70 -6.41 -6.64 13.16
N LEU A 71 -7.73 -6.70 13.34
CA LEU A 71 -8.38 -6.24 14.56
C LEU A 71 -8.93 -7.38 15.43
N THR A 72 -8.63 -8.63 15.10
CA THR A 72 -9.10 -9.80 15.87
C THR A 72 -8.67 -9.74 17.34
N GLY A 73 -9.58 -10.18 18.23
CA GLY A 73 -9.38 -10.24 19.67
C GLY A 73 -10.04 -9.10 20.45
N GLN A 74 -10.97 -8.37 19.83
CA GLN A 74 -11.77 -7.34 20.49
C GLN A 74 -12.66 -7.91 21.62
N PRO A 75 -13.04 -7.09 22.62
CA PRO A 75 -12.60 -5.70 22.86
C PRO A 75 -11.35 -5.58 23.76
N ALA A 76 -10.92 -6.66 24.42
CA ALA A 76 -9.91 -6.59 25.49
C ALA A 76 -8.47 -6.95 25.06
N LYS A 77 -8.28 -7.58 23.89
CA LYS A 77 -6.96 -8.03 23.40
C LYS A 77 -6.88 -7.99 21.87
N ARG A 78 -7.09 -6.80 21.30
CA ARG A 78 -7.05 -6.57 19.85
C ARG A 78 -5.62 -6.71 19.33
N THR A 79 -5.16 -7.91 19.04
CA THR A 79 -3.80 -8.16 18.53
C THR A 79 -3.79 -8.28 17.01
N GLY A 80 -4.91 -8.64 16.39
CA GLY A 80 -4.96 -9.10 15.01
C GLY A 80 -4.45 -10.53 14.85
N ASP A 81 -4.77 -11.17 13.72
CA ASP A 81 -4.21 -12.47 13.33
C ASP A 81 -4.39 -12.76 11.84
N VAL A 82 -3.87 -13.90 11.39
CA VAL A 82 -4.10 -14.47 10.07
C VAL A 82 -4.91 -15.77 10.21
N TYR A 83 -5.76 -16.02 9.23
CA TYR A 83 -6.55 -17.23 9.10
C TYR A 83 -6.09 -18.02 7.87
N ARG A 84 -6.14 -19.36 7.96
CA ARG A 84 -6.05 -20.25 6.78
C ARG A 84 -7.41 -20.80 6.46
N CYS A 85 -7.83 -20.64 5.22
CA CYS A 85 -9.09 -21.14 4.71
C CYS A 85 -8.81 -22.22 3.65
N PRO A 86 -9.25 -23.46 3.86
CA PRO A 86 -9.01 -24.51 2.89
C PRO A 86 -9.84 -24.31 1.62
N VAL A 87 -9.27 -24.65 0.47
CA VAL A 87 -9.97 -24.65 -0.82
C VAL A 87 -10.45 -26.08 -1.16
N GLY A 88 -11.72 -26.23 -1.56
CA GLY A 88 -12.34 -27.50 -1.95
C GLY A 88 -13.64 -27.88 -1.20
N GLN A 89 -14.38 -28.86 -1.72
CA GLN A 89 -15.78 -29.14 -1.34
C GLN A 89 -16.03 -29.73 0.06
N ASN A 90 -14.99 -30.20 0.79
CA ASN A 90 -15.15 -31.03 2.00
C ASN A 90 -14.31 -30.58 3.22
N LYS A 91 -13.98 -29.29 3.35
CA LYS A 91 -13.10 -28.84 4.43
C LYS A 91 -13.76 -27.80 5.35
N LYS A 92 -13.37 -27.88 6.62
CA LYS A 92 -13.82 -27.04 7.75
C LYS A 92 -13.65 -25.55 7.44
N GLY A 93 -14.41 -24.69 8.12
CA GLY A 93 -14.27 -23.23 8.01
C GLY A 93 -12.85 -22.74 8.34
N CYS A 94 -12.59 -21.45 8.11
CA CYS A 94 -11.28 -20.84 8.30
C CYS A 94 -10.73 -21.01 9.72
N GLU A 95 -9.47 -21.41 9.84
CA GLU A 95 -8.78 -21.63 11.12
C GLU A 95 -7.78 -20.51 11.41
N LYS A 96 -7.73 -20.06 12.66
CA LYS A 96 -6.85 -18.98 13.14
C LYS A 96 -5.46 -19.51 13.48
N PHE A 97 -4.39 -18.77 13.16
CA PHE A 97 -3.01 -19.19 13.41
C PHE A 97 -2.47 -18.94 14.82
N LEU A 98 -3.06 -18.01 15.58
CA LEU A 98 -2.57 -17.57 16.90
C LEU A 98 -1.14 -17.00 16.83
N LEU A 99 -0.83 -16.25 15.76
CA LEU A 99 0.51 -15.69 15.55
C LEU A 99 0.99 -14.76 16.69
N PRO A 100 0.16 -13.88 17.28
CA PRO A 100 0.61 -12.99 18.36
C PRO A 100 1.12 -13.70 19.61
N GLU A 101 0.61 -14.92 19.89
CA GLU A 101 1.05 -15.73 21.03
C GLU A 101 2.46 -16.31 20.79
N ASN A 102 2.76 -16.67 19.54
CA ASN A 102 4.01 -17.33 19.14
C ASN A 102 5.08 -16.37 18.60
N THR A 103 4.75 -15.09 18.40
CA THR A 103 5.66 -14.07 17.88
C THR A 103 6.12 -13.19 19.04
N THR A 104 7.32 -13.41 19.55
CA THR A 104 7.86 -12.74 20.75
C THR A 104 9.32 -12.35 20.53
N ILE A 105 9.74 -11.22 21.07
CA ILE A 105 11.16 -10.84 21.16
C ILE A 105 11.66 -11.06 22.60
N PRO A 106 12.81 -11.74 22.81
CA PRO A 106 13.35 -11.95 24.15
C PRO A 106 13.86 -10.63 24.76
N ASN A 107 13.93 -10.57 26.10
CA ASN A 107 14.52 -9.49 26.89
C ASN A 107 13.87 -8.09 26.79
N ILE A 108 12.65 -7.98 26.25
CA ILE A 108 11.92 -6.71 26.20
C ILE A 108 10.52 -6.82 26.82
N ASN A 109 9.97 -5.68 27.25
CA ASN A 109 8.62 -5.61 27.80
C ASN A 109 7.62 -5.31 26.67
N GLU A 110 7.10 -6.37 26.04
CA GLU A 110 6.25 -6.28 24.85
C GLU A 110 4.86 -5.68 25.13
N VAL A 111 4.38 -4.82 24.23
CA VAL A 111 3.00 -4.31 24.19
C VAL A 111 2.36 -4.77 22.89
N LYS A 112 1.65 -5.90 22.96
CA LYS A 112 1.00 -6.53 21.81
C LYS A 112 -0.43 -6.04 21.55
N GLU A 113 -0.99 -5.27 22.48
CA GLU A 113 -2.30 -4.68 22.29
C GLU A 113 -2.26 -3.71 21.11
N ASN A 114 -3.23 -3.84 20.20
CA ASN A 114 -3.33 -3.11 18.95
C ASN A 114 -2.14 -3.31 18.00
N MET A 115 -1.40 -4.43 18.06
CA MET A 115 -0.26 -4.65 17.15
C MET A 115 -0.64 -4.82 15.67
N THR A 116 -1.92 -5.07 15.38
CA THR A 116 -2.52 -5.27 14.05
C THR A 116 -1.86 -6.35 13.20
N MET A 117 -1.62 -7.53 13.77
CA MET A 117 -1.06 -8.66 13.04
C MET A 117 -1.96 -9.06 11.87
N GLY A 118 -1.39 -9.21 10.67
CA GLY A 118 -2.13 -9.52 9.44
C GLY A 118 -2.48 -8.29 8.60
N THR A 119 -2.05 -7.08 9.00
CA THR A 119 -2.12 -5.88 8.15
C THR A 119 -1.30 -6.06 6.88
N THR A 120 -0.16 -6.76 6.98
CA THR A 120 0.71 -7.09 5.85
C THR A 120 0.89 -8.59 5.81
N LEU A 121 0.71 -9.16 4.62
CA LEU A 121 0.81 -10.60 4.40
C LEU A 121 1.42 -10.85 3.01
N VAL A 122 2.53 -11.59 2.96
CA VAL A 122 3.23 -11.94 1.71
C VAL A 122 3.70 -13.39 1.73
N VAL A 123 3.64 -14.06 0.59
CA VAL A 123 4.10 -15.46 0.43
C VAL A 123 5.57 -15.46 -0.02
N ASN A 124 6.35 -16.42 0.45
CA ASN A 124 7.74 -16.55 0.02
C ASN A 124 7.79 -17.09 -1.42
N PRO A 125 8.62 -16.52 -2.31
CA PRO A 125 8.64 -16.90 -3.72
C PRO A 125 9.14 -18.34 -3.98
N ASP A 126 9.80 -18.96 -3.01
CA ASP A 126 10.27 -20.35 -3.06
C ASP A 126 9.24 -21.36 -2.52
N GLY A 127 8.08 -20.90 -2.07
CA GLY A 127 7.05 -21.75 -1.46
C GLY A 127 7.42 -22.26 -0.06
N SER A 128 8.50 -21.75 0.55
CA SER A 128 8.94 -22.16 1.89
C SER A 128 7.97 -21.79 3.00
N GLY A 129 7.04 -20.87 2.74
CA GLY A 129 6.16 -20.30 3.74
C GLY A 129 5.60 -18.92 3.38
N PHE A 130 5.25 -18.15 4.40
CA PHE A 130 4.76 -16.78 4.28
C PHE A 130 5.20 -15.91 5.46
N LEU A 131 5.15 -14.60 5.27
CA LEU A 131 5.46 -13.59 6.26
C LEU A 131 4.20 -12.78 6.57
N ALA A 132 3.86 -12.66 7.85
CA ALA A 132 2.76 -11.85 8.35
C ALA A 132 3.27 -10.78 9.31
N CYS A 133 2.89 -9.51 9.14
CA CYS A 133 3.37 -8.42 9.99
C CYS A 133 2.25 -7.71 10.74
N GLY A 134 2.62 -7.21 11.93
CA GLY A 134 1.86 -6.31 12.78
C GLY A 134 2.64 -5.00 12.97
N PRO A 135 2.42 -3.98 12.13
CA PRO A 135 3.20 -2.73 12.14
C PRO A 135 2.94 -1.84 13.36
N GLN A 136 1.87 -2.09 14.12
CA GLN A 136 1.56 -1.36 15.34
C GLN A 136 2.08 -2.07 16.60
N TYR A 137 2.86 -3.13 16.45
CA TYR A 137 3.55 -3.75 17.58
C TYR A 137 4.44 -2.74 18.30
N GLY A 138 4.35 -2.74 19.62
CA GLY A 138 5.19 -1.91 20.44
C GLY A 138 5.82 -2.63 21.62
N TYR A 139 6.71 -1.93 22.29
CA TYR A 139 7.34 -2.36 23.53
C TYR A 139 7.60 -1.15 24.43
N MET A 140 7.73 -1.41 25.72
CA MET A 140 8.04 -0.38 26.70
C MET A 140 9.55 -0.23 26.89
N CYS A 141 10.03 1.00 26.83
CA CYS A 141 11.34 1.43 27.27
C CYS A 141 11.18 2.43 28.41
N GLY A 142 11.48 2.01 29.64
CA GLY A 142 11.14 2.80 30.83
C GLY A 142 9.63 3.07 30.93
N LYS A 143 9.24 4.36 30.86
CA LYS A 143 7.84 4.79 30.80
C LYS A 143 7.35 5.09 29.37
N GLN A 144 8.24 5.07 28.37
CA GLN A 144 7.89 5.37 26.99
C GLN A 144 7.48 4.09 26.26
N GLN A 145 6.48 4.21 25.38
CA GLN A 145 6.05 3.15 24.49
C GLN A 145 6.54 3.44 23.08
N TYR A 146 7.29 2.53 22.50
CA TYR A 146 7.79 2.62 21.13
C TYR A 146 7.00 1.69 20.21
N ILE A 147 6.67 2.17 19.00
CA ILE A 147 5.89 1.42 18.01
C ILE A 147 6.79 1.12 16.81
N THR A 148 7.43 -0.04 16.86
CA THR A 148 8.46 -0.44 15.90
C THR A 148 7.97 -1.42 14.85
N GLY A 149 6.91 -2.18 15.13
CA GLY A 149 6.42 -3.23 14.24
C GLY A 149 7.17 -4.56 14.38
N ILE A 150 6.50 -5.66 14.05
CA ILE A 150 7.05 -7.03 14.08
C ILE A 150 6.45 -7.88 12.96
N CYS A 151 7.23 -8.82 12.46
CA CYS A 151 6.78 -9.82 11.51
C CYS A 151 7.02 -11.24 12.02
N SER A 152 6.13 -12.15 11.66
CA SER A 152 6.22 -13.59 11.91
C SER A 152 6.50 -14.31 10.60
N ASN A 153 7.62 -15.00 10.52
CA ASN A 153 7.96 -15.88 9.39
C ASN A 153 7.43 -17.28 9.68
N VAL A 154 6.54 -17.77 8.82
CA VAL A 154 5.80 -19.02 9.00
C VAL A 154 6.16 -19.98 7.89
N SER A 155 6.54 -21.21 8.24
CA SER A 155 6.86 -22.26 7.26
C SER A 155 5.65 -22.78 6.49
N SER A 156 5.90 -23.52 5.41
CA SER A 156 4.87 -24.23 4.64
C SER A 156 4.10 -25.29 5.44
N SER A 157 4.67 -25.76 6.56
CA SER A 157 3.99 -26.62 7.54
C SER A 157 3.18 -25.86 8.59
N PHE A 158 2.96 -24.56 8.39
CA PHE A 158 2.19 -23.69 9.28
C PHE A 158 2.79 -23.51 10.69
N LYS A 159 4.12 -23.66 10.81
CA LYS A 159 4.85 -23.41 12.06
C LYS A 159 5.61 -22.09 11.98
N VAL A 160 5.50 -21.27 13.03
CA VAL A 160 6.31 -20.06 13.21
C VAL A 160 7.78 -20.47 13.33
N LEU A 161 8.62 -19.96 12.44
CA LEU A 161 10.05 -20.24 12.39
C LEU A 161 10.84 -19.26 13.26
N ASN A 162 10.57 -17.96 13.06
CA ASN A 162 11.21 -16.87 13.80
C ASN A 162 10.39 -15.58 13.72
N SER A 163 10.66 -14.68 14.65
CA SER A 163 10.15 -13.30 14.64
C SER A 163 11.19 -12.37 14.03
N ILE A 164 10.75 -11.48 13.16
CA ILE A 164 11.58 -10.50 12.44
C ILE A 164 11.17 -9.11 12.92
N ALA A 165 12.08 -8.44 13.61
CA ALA A 165 11.89 -7.08 14.13
C ALA A 165 13.21 -6.31 14.07
N PRO A 166 13.73 -5.96 12.87
CA PRO A 166 15.07 -5.39 12.72
C PRO A 166 15.20 -3.99 13.32
N THR A 167 14.08 -3.32 13.60
CA THR A 167 14.03 -1.97 14.17
C THR A 167 13.79 -1.96 15.68
N VAL A 168 13.55 -3.12 16.29
CA VAL A 168 13.49 -3.26 17.75
C VAL A 168 14.92 -3.22 18.26
N GLN A 169 15.20 -2.25 19.11
CA GLN A 169 16.43 -2.18 19.87
C GLN A 169 16.15 -2.66 21.29
N GLU A 170 16.98 -3.56 21.82
CA GLU A 170 16.92 -3.85 23.25
C GLU A 170 17.16 -2.54 24.00
N CYS A 171 16.27 -2.19 24.93
CA CYS A 171 16.45 -1.07 25.85
C CYS A 171 17.70 -1.30 26.71
N LYS A 172 18.85 -0.95 26.15
CA LYS A 172 20.16 -1.12 26.77
C LYS A 172 20.87 0.21 26.73
N GLN A 173 20.48 1.13 27.59
CA GLN A 173 21.38 2.23 27.94
C GLN A 173 21.35 2.46 29.43
N ASP A 174 22.37 1.90 30.05
CA ASP A 174 22.80 2.29 31.37
C ASP A 174 23.05 3.81 31.37
N MET A 175 22.55 4.52 32.39
CA MET A 175 22.76 5.97 32.53
C MET A 175 23.31 6.31 33.90
N ASP A 176 24.27 7.22 33.95
CA ASP A 176 24.77 7.78 35.20
C ASP A 176 24.26 9.22 35.32
N ILE A 177 23.38 9.45 36.29
CA ILE A 177 22.70 10.72 36.51
C ILE A 177 23.29 11.37 37.78
N VAL A 178 23.84 12.57 37.67
CA VAL A 178 24.29 13.36 38.83
C VAL A 178 23.46 14.63 38.95
N ILE A 179 22.79 14.80 40.08
CA ILE A 179 22.01 16.01 40.37
C ILE A 179 22.90 16.99 41.15
N VAL A 180 23.07 18.21 40.63
CA VAL A 180 23.81 19.31 41.24
C VAL A 180 22.82 20.30 41.82
N LEU A 181 22.70 20.32 43.14
CA LEU A 181 21.67 21.03 43.88
C LEU A 181 22.24 22.26 44.59
N ASP A 182 21.66 23.41 44.30
CA ASP A 182 21.83 24.60 45.13
C ASP A 182 21.20 24.38 46.51
N GLY A 183 22.04 24.38 47.53
CA GLY A 183 21.65 24.26 48.94
C GLY A 183 21.89 25.56 49.72
N SER A 184 22.14 26.68 49.04
CA SER A 184 22.35 28.00 49.65
C SER A 184 21.10 28.51 50.36
N ASN A 185 21.24 29.57 51.16
CA ASN A 185 20.14 30.12 51.97
C ASN A 185 19.08 30.89 51.16
N SER A 186 19.32 31.18 49.87
CA SER A 186 18.31 31.80 48.98
C SER A 186 17.14 30.86 48.70
N ILE A 187 17.43 29.56 48.59
CA ILE A 187 16.44 28.50 48.43
C ILE A 187 15.62 28.39 49.72
N TYR A 188 14.40 28.92 49.69
CA TYR A 188 13.51 28.87 50.84
C TYR A 188 12.03 28.87 50.41
N PRO A 189 11.21 27.92 50.88
CA PRO A 189 11.53 26.83 51.82
C PRO A 189 12.28 25.67 51.15
N TRP A 190 13.00 24.85 51.92
CA TRP A 190 13.77 23.69 51.39
C TRP A 190 12.88 22.48 51.01
N HIS A 191 11.75 22.29 51.69
CA HIS A 191 10.88 21.12 51.51
C HIS A 191 10.49 20.84 50.03
N PRO A 192 10.10 21.83 49.21
CA PRO A 192 9.78 21.59 47.81
C PRO A 192 10.93 21.02 46.97
N ILE A 193 12.20 21.30 47.32
CA ILE A 193 13.37 20.69 46.65
C ILE A 193 13.40 19.19 46.94
N THR A 194 13.23 18.79 48.21
CA THR A 194 13.20 17.37 48.57
C THR A 194 11.99 16.64 47.96
N GLU A 195 10.84 17.31 47.85
CA GLU A 195 9.66 16.75 47.18
C GLU A 195 9.88 16.56 45.68
N PHE A 196 10.48 17.55 45.01
CA PHE A 196 10.90 17.47 43.61
C PHE A 196 11.85 16.29 43.39
N LEU A 197 12.89 16.14 44.22
CA LEU A 197 13.83 15.02 44.13
C LEU A 197 13.12 13.68 44.26
N VAL A 198 12.27 13.50 45.26
CA VAL A 198 11.53 12.24 45.46
C VAL A 198 10.66 11.92 44.25
N LYS A 199 9.89 12.89 43.74
CA LYS A 199 9.02 12.67 42.57
C LYS A 199 9.80 12.40 41.30
N PHE A 200 10.92 13.11 41.09
CA PHE A 200 11.80 12.88 39.95
C PHE A 200 12.44 11.49 40.01
N LEU A 201 13.04 11.13 41.14
CA LEU A 201 13.71 9.85 41.35
C LEU A 201 12.74 8.66 41.33
N GLN A 202 11.47 8.85 41.67
CA GLN A 202 10.43 7.82 41.54
C GLN A 202 10.24 7.33 40.10
N SER A 203 10.56 8.18 39.12
CA SER A 203 10.50 7.81 37.70
C SER A 203 11.70 6.99 37.22
N ILE A 204 12.76 6.89 38.04
CA ILE A 204 14.05 6.28 37.67
C ILE A 204 14.15 4.86 38.23
N LYS A 205 14.45 3.89 37.36
CA LYS A 205 14.69 2.50 37.76
C LYS A 205 16.18 2.28 38.05
N ILE A 206 16.52 2.13 39.32
CA ILE A 206 17.89 1.83 39.75
C ILE A 206 18.28 0.42 39.32
N GLY A 207 19.47 0.30 38.72
CA GLY A 207 19.94 -0.89 38.01
C GLY A 207 20.54 -0.45 36.67
N PRO A 208 19.71 -0.28 35.62
CA PRO A 208 20.15 0.40 34.40
C PRO A 208 20.65 1.81 34.70
N ALA A 209 19.92 2.60 35.50
CA ALA A 209 20.35 3.91 35.94
C ALA A 209 21.09 3.86 37.30
N ARG A 210 22.09 4.74 37.46
CA ARG A 210 22.75 5.06 38.73
C ARG A 210 22.59 6.55 39.01
N VAL A 211 22.38 6.91 40.27
CA VAL A 211 22.10 8.30 40.68
C VAL A 211 23.09 8.75 41.74
N GLY A 212 23.72 9.91 41.50
CA GLY A 212 24.52 10.65 42.46
C GLY A 212 23.94 12.03 42.71
N ILE A 213 24.25 12.62 43.87
CA ILE A 213 23.80 13.97 44.22
C ILE A 213 24.97 14.74 44.81
N VAL A 214 25.22 15.93 44.26
CA VAL A 214 26.18 16.92 44.77
C VAL A 214 25.38 18.14 45.20
N SER A 215 25.65 18.66 46.39
CA SER A 215 25.01 19.89 46.88
C SER A 215 26.06 20.94 47.19
N TYR A 216 25.76 22.19 46.83
CA TYR A 216 26.68 23.32 46.98
C TYR A 216 26.03 24.53 47.68
N GLY A 217 26.86 25.40 48.24
CA GLY A 217 26.50 26.66 48.88
C GLY A 217 27.76 27.52 49.02
N ASP A 218 28.22 27.78 50.24
CA ASP A 218 29.54 28.37 50.49
C ASP A 218 30.70 27.42 50.12
N ASP A 219 30.46 26.11 50.21
CA ASP A 219 31.34 25.02 49.81
C ASP A 219 30.55 23.92 49.06
N VAL A 220 31.23 22.93 48.48
CA VAL A 220 30.61 21.86 47.67
C VAL A 220 30.82 20.51 48.35
N GLY A 221 29.82 19.64 48.35
CA GLY A 221 29.96 18.27 48.87
C GLY A 221 29.05 17.24 48.21
N HIS A 222 29.48 15.98 48.26
CA HIS A 222 28.72 14.83 47.76
C HIS A 222 27.70 14.40 48.82
N VAL A 223 26.44 14.33 48.42
CA VAL A 223 25.33 13.78 49.22
C VAL A 223 25.23 12.28 48.94
N PHE A 224 25.16 11.90 47.65
CA PHE A 224 25.09 10.49 47.22
C PHE A 224 26.15 10.18 46.15
N ASN A 225 26.74 8.98 46.23
CA ASN A 225 27.58 8.42 45.17
C ASN A 225 26.75 7.56 44.20
N LEU A 226 27.17 7.45 42.94
CA LEU A 226 26.45 6.69 41.89
C LEU A 226 26.27 5.20 42.24
N SER A 227 27.21 4.59 42.96
CA SER A 227 27.16 3.18 43.38
C SER A 227 26.50 2.95 44.74
N GLN A 228 25.94 3.97 45.38
CA GLN A 228 25.48 3.87 46.77
C GLN A 228 24.21 3.02 46.94
N PHE A 229 23.31 3.03 45.95
CA PHE A 229 22.01 2.36 46.04
C PHE A 229 21.86 1.28 44.98
N SER A 230 21.23 0.17 45.35
CA SER A 230 20.94 -0.96 44.45
C SER A 230 19.48 -1.06 44.03
N ASN A 231 18.58 -0.29 44.64
CA ASN A 231 17.15 -0.28 44.34
C ASN A 231 16.56 1.13 44.54
N THR A 232 15.47 1.41 43.84
CA THR A 232 14.83 2.74 43.85
C THR A 232 14.20 3.06 45.21
N LYS A 233 13.70 2.08 45.97
CA LYS A 233 13.01 2.33 47.23
C LYS A 233 13.93 2.97 48.27
N ASP A 234 15.12 2.40 48.47
CA ASP A 234 16.09 2.90 49.45
C ASP A 234 16.61 4.30 49.08
N LEU A 235 16.81 4.56 47.78
CA LEU A 235 17.18 5.88 47.28
C LEU A 235 16.12 6.93 47.65
N LEU A 236 14.83 6.62 47.50
CA LEU A 236 13.74 7.55 47.80
C LEU A 236 13.62 7.87 49.29
N GLU A 237 13.79 6.85 50.14
CA GLU A 237 13.74 7.02 51.61
C GLU A 237 14.86 7.94 52.11
N GLU A 238 16.07 7.84 51.53
CA GLU A 238 17.19 8.70 51.89
C GLU A 238 17.11 10.08 51.22
N ALA A 239 16.62 10.17 49.97
CA ALA A 239 16.43 11.44 49.27
C ALA A 239 15.46 12.38 50.00
N ALA A 240 14.43 11.84 50.64
CA ALA A 240 13.46 12.61 51.43
C ALA A 240 14.06 13.27 52.69
N LYS A 241 15.23 12.80 53.16
CA LYS A 241 15.88 13.25 54.40
C LYS A 241 17.05 14.22 54.17
N ILE A 242 17.33 14.58 52.92
CA ILE A 242 18.48 15.43 52.57
C ILE A 242 18.31 16.81 53.23
N PRO A 243 19.20 17.22 54.15
CA PRO A 243 19.15 18.55 54.76
C PRO A 243 19.64 19.62 53.77
N GLN A 244 19.14 20.84 53.93
CA GLN A 244 19.70 22.01 53.23
C GLN A 244 21.14 22.23 53.66
N ARG A 245 22.05 22.45 52.70
CA ARG A 245 23.47 22.67 52.99
C ARG A 245 23.71 23.95 53.79
N THR A 246 22.91 24.98 53.52
CA THR A 246 23.04 26.36 54.02
C THR A 246 24.29 27.05 53.50
N GLY A 247 24.27 28.39 53.48
CA GLY A 247 25.39 29.21 53.02
C GLY A 247 24.94 30.55 52.43
N TYR A 248 25.82 31.55 52.46
CA TYR A 248 25.50 32.89 51.96
C TYR A 248 25.89 33.10 50.48
N LYS A 249 26.64 32.16 49.90
CA LYS A 249 27.07 32.19 48.50
C LYS A 249 26.47 31.03 47.71
N THR A 250 26.44 31.22 46.41
CA THR A 250 25.97 30.27 45.41
C THR A 250 27.13 29.97 44.44
N MET A 251 27.89 28.91 44.73
CA MET A 251 29.08 28.51 43.96
C MET A 251 28.75 27.50 42.85
N THR A 252 27.93 27.90 41.88
CA THR A 252 27.39 27.00 40.84
C THR A 252 28.48 26.43 39.93
N ALA A 253 29.48 27.23 39.54
CA ALA A 253 30.57 26.74 38.70
C ALA A 253 31.41 25.67 39.44
N GLY A 254 31.67 25.88 40.73
CA GLY A 254 32.32 24.89 41.60
C GLY A 254 31.49 23.61 41.77
N GLY A 255 30.17 23.72 41.92
CA GLY A 255 29.26 22.58 41.98
C GLY A 255 29.32 21.69 40.74
N ILE A 256 29.25 22.32 39.56
CA ILE A 256 29.32 21.64 38.26
C ILE A 256 30.70 20.99 38.05
N ASP A 257 31.79 21.70 38.35
CA ASP A 257 33.13 21.17 38.16
C ASP A 257 33.44 20.01 39.12
N THR A 258 32.92 20.05 40.35
CA THR A 258 33.03 18.94 41.32
C THR A 258 32.25 17.72 40.84
N ALA A 259 31.04 17.90 40.32
CA ALA A 259 30.27 16.80 39.74
C ALA A 259 31.03 16.16 38.55
N ARG A 260 31.60 16.99 37.67
CA ARG A 260 32.40 16.52 36.52
C ARG A 260 33.66 15.77 36.94
N LYS A 261 34.48 16.35 37.82
CA LYS A 261 35.80 15.80 38.21
C LYS A 261 35.73 14.66 39.20
N GLU A 262 34.71 14.63 40.06
CA GLU A 262 34.64 13.70 41.17
C GLU A 262 33.43 12.76 41.07
N ALA A 263 32.21 13.27 40.86
CA ALA A 263 31.01 12.43 40.89
C ALA A 263 30.97 11.44 39.71
N PHE A 264 31.37 11.87 38.52
CA PHE A 264 31.46 11.02 37.32
C PHE A 264 32.74 10.16 37.23
N THR A 265 33.35 9.83 38.37
CA THR A 265 34.53 8.95 38.43
C THR A 265 34.14 7.50 38.73
N VAL A 266 34.96 6.57 38.26
CA VAL A 266 34.80 5.13 38.52
C VAL A 266 34.84 4.83 40.03
N GLU A 267 35.68 5.56 40.77
CA GLU A 267 35.79 5.43 42.23
C GLU A 267 34.48 5.76 42.96
N ARG A 268 33.67 6.68 42.41
CA ARG A 268 32.34 7.04 42.95
C ARG A 268 31.19 6.31 42.26
N GLY A 269 31.49 5.31 41.45
CA GLY A 269 30.51 4.41 40.86
C GLY A 269 30.08 4.74 39.44
N ALA A 270 30.73 5.68 38.76
CA ALA A 270 30.48 5.94 37.35
C ALA A 270 30.97 4.77 36.47
N ARG A 271 30.23 4.47 35.41
CA ARG A 271 30.51 3.38 34.49
C ARG A 271 31.22 3.92 33.23
N PRO A 272 32.29 3.27 32.77
CA PRO A 272 32.97 3.68 31.55
C PRO A 272 32.07 3.42 30.33
N GLY A 273 31.99 4.37 29.40
CA GLY A 273 31.19 4.25 28.17
C GLY A 273 29.68 4.42 28.34
N VAL A 274 29.22 4.74 29.55
CA VAL A 274 27.82 5.04 29.87
C VAL A 274 27.52 6.53 29.71
N LYS A 275 26.33 6.88 29.20
CA LYS A 275 25.89 8.26 29.04
C LYS A 275 25.84 8.96 30.42
N LYS A 276 26.50 10.12 30.50
CA LYS A 276 26.57 10.96 31.70
C LYS A 276 25.56 12.09 31.58
N VAL A 277 24.65 12.18 32.55
CA VAL A 277 23.60 13.21 32.59
C VAL A 277 23.73 14.00 33.88
N MET A 278 23.83 15.31 33.76
CA MET A 278 23.89 16.25 34.88
C MET A 278 22.61 17.07 34.94
N VAL A 279 21.96 17.12 36.10
CA VAL A 279 20.77 17.95 36.33
C VAL A 279 21.12 19.04 37.34
N ILE A 280 21.18 20.29 36.91
CA ILE A 280 21.54 21.45 37.73
C ILE A 280 20.26 22.17 38.16
N VAL A 281 20.07 22.41 39.46
CA VAL A 281 18.93 23.14 40.03
C VAL A 281 19.45 24.28 40.89
N THR A 282 19.08 25.53 40.56
CA THR A 282 19.62 26.74 41.20
C THR A 282 18.61 27.89 41.17
N ASP A 283 18.62 28.75 42.20
CA ASP A 283 17.70 29.91 42.32
C ASP A 283 18.39 31.29 42.31
N GLY A 284 19.72 31.31 42.37
CA GLY A 284 20.52 32.53 42.42
C GLY A 284 21.62 32.61 41.35
N GLU A 285 22.02 33.83 41.00
CA GLU A 285 23.22 34.11 40.20
C GLU A 285 24.48 33.51 40.87
N SER A 286 25.32 32.89 40.05
CA SER A 286 26.57 32.26 40.47
C SER A 286 27.57 33.30 40.97
N HIS A 287 28.06 33.17 42.20
CA HIS A 287 29.09 34.04 42.76
C HIS A 287 30.48 33.80 42.15
N ASP A 288 30.64 32.68 41.44
CA ASP A 288 31.79 32.25 40.65
C ASP A 288 31.49 32.19 39.14
N HIS A 289 30.57 33.04 38.65
CA HIS A 289 30.17 33.11 37.24
C HIS A 289 31.34 33.20 36.24
N TYR A 290 32.45 33.84 36.62
CA TYR A 290 33.63 34.00 35.75
C TYR A 290 34.28 32.67 35.32
N ASP A 291 34.09 31.59 36.10
CA ASP A 291 34.60 30.26 35.78
C ASP A 291 33.57 29.39 35.04
N LEU A 292 32.30 29.80 35.01
CA LEU A 292 31.19 29.00 34.50
C LEU A 292 31.40 28.56 33.05
N LYS A 293 31.79 29.50 32.17
CA LYS A 293 32.06 29.20 30.75
C LYS A 293 33.14 28.14 30.58
N LYS A 294 34.24 28.24 31.33
CA LYS A 294 35.35 27.29 31.28
C LYS A 294 34.92 25.90 31.74
N VAL A 295 34.08 25.82 32.76
CA VAL A 295 33.55 24.55 33.29
C VAL A 295 32.59 23.91 32.29
N ILE A 296 31.71 24.69 31.66
CA ILE A 296 30.78 24.21 30.63
C ILE A 296 31.55 23.65 29.43
N ASP A 297 32.54 24.38 28.90
CA ASP A 297 33.40 23.93 27.79
C ASP A 297 34.11 22.59 28.11
N GLN A 298 34.42 22.34 29.39
CA GLN A 298 35.01 21.08 29.84
C GLN A 298 33.98 19.96 29.97
N CYS A 299 32.76 20.26 30.44
CA CYS A 299 31.66 19.29 30.46
C CYS A 299 31.32 18.79 29.05
N GLU A 300 31.35 19.68 28.05
CA GLU A 300 31.12 19.31 26.64
C GLU A 300 32.21 18.37 26.12
N LYS A 301 33.48 18.65 26.43
CA LYS A 301 34.61 17.77 26.08
C LYS A 301 34.50 16.39 26.74
N ASP A 302 33.96 16.34 27.95
CA ASP A 302 33.78 15.10 28.72
C ASP A 302 32.48 14.35 28.35
N GLY A 303 31.72 14.86 27.36
CA GLY A 303 30.50 14.25 26.86
C GLY A 303 29.34 14.23 27.86
N ILE A 304 29.29 15.22 28.77
CA ILE A 304 28.27 15.30 29.81
C ILE A 304 27.08 16.12 29.30
N GLU A 305 25.92 15.47 29.25
CA GLU A 305 24.64 16.11 28.94
C GLU A 305 24.16 16.89 30.15
N ARG A 306 23.76 18.16 29.98
CA ARG A 306 23.43 19.07 31.09
C ARG A 306 22.02 19.62 30.94
N PHE A 307 21.18 19.35 31.93
CA PHE A 307 19.86 19.95 32.10
C PHE A 307 19.94 21.02 33.18
N ALA A 308 19.48 22.23 32.89
CA ALA A 308 19.53 23.34 33.84
C ALA A 308 18.11 23.81 34.20
N VAL A 309 17.85 23.93 35.50
CA VAL A 309 16.57 24.34 36.08
C VAL A 309 16.78 25.63 36.87
N ALA A 310 16.21 26.72 36.37
CA ALA A 310 16.20 28.03 37.03
C ALA A 310 14.95 28.17 37.91
N VAL A 311 15.15 28.46 39.20
CA VAL A 311 14.06 28.67 40.16
C VAL A 311 13.95 30.16 40.49
N LEU A 312 12.81 30.78 40.22
CA LEU A 312 12.63 32.24 40.39
C LEU A 312 12.11 32.67 41.77
N GLY A 313 12.11 31.74 42.74
CA GLY A 313 11.54 31.96 44.07
C GLY A 313 12.15 33.17 44.79
N ASP A 314 13.48 33.24 44.88
CA ASP A 314 14.18 34.33 45.55
C ASP A 314 13.96 35.68 44.85
N TYR A 315 14.06 35.71 43.52
CA TYR A 315 13.84 36.92 42.72
C TYR A 315 12.43 37.48 42.89
N ASN A 316 11.42 36.61 42.97
CA ASN A 316 10.03 36.99 43.22
C ASN A 316 9.85 37.52 44.66
N ARG A 317 10.44 36.86 45.67
CA ARG A 317 10.37 37.30 47.08
C ARG A 317 11.04 38.66 47.29
N GLN A 318 12.13 38.94 46.59
CA GLN A 318 12.89 40.18 46.68
C GLN A 318 12.35 41.30 45.78
N ASN A 319 11.27 41.08 45.01
CA ASN A 319 10.71 42.03 44.04
C ASN A 319 11.78 42.59 43.08
N LYS A 320 12.66 41.71 42.59
CA LYS A 320 13.74 42.07 41.66
C LYS A 320 13.20 42.58 40.33
N SER A 321 13.97 43.43 39.66
CA SER A 321 13.56 43.99 38.38
C SER A 321 13.52 42.91 37.28
N THR A 322 12.68 43.11 36.26
CA THR A 322 12.55 42.19 35.12
C THR A 322 13.87 41.99 34.38
N GLU A 323 14.76 42.99 34.37
CA GLU A 323 16.07 42.89 33.72
C GLU A 323 17.06 42.03 34.53
N GLU A 324 17.02 42.08 35.87
CA GLU A 324 17.77 41.16 36.72
C GLU A 324 17.28 39.72 36.54
N MET A 325 15.96 39.50 36.47
CA MET A 325 15.39 38.17 36.23
C MET A 325 15.82 37.60 34.87
N LYS A 326 15.81 38.40 33.80
CA LYS A 326 16.27 37.97 32.47
C LYS A 326 17.75 37.62 32.45
N LYS A 327 18.58 38.40 33.17
CA LYS A 327 20.02 38.14 33.26
C LYS A 327 20.30 36.79 33.93
N PHE A 328 19.62 36.50 35.04
CA PHE A 328 19.70 35.21 35.71
C PHE A 328 19.24 34.06 34.81
N ILE A 329 18.08 34.18 34.16
CA ILE A 329 17.58 33.17 33.23
C ILE A 329 18.60 32.88 32.13
N ALA A 330 19.19 33.94 31.53
CA ALA A 330 20.20 33.79 30.48
C ALA A 330 21.49 33.11 30.97
N GLU A 331 21.89 33.36 32.23
CA GLU A 331 23.01 32.67 32.85
C GLU A 331 22.74 31.16 32.97
N ILE A 332 21.59 30.77 33.54
CA ILE A 332 21.27 29.35 33.72
C ILE A 332 21.01 28.65 32.39
N GLU A 333 20.38 29.34 31.45
CA GLU A 333 20.20 28.86 30.08
C GLU A 333 21.56 28.57 29.42
N SER A 334 22.60 29.38 29.68
CA SER A 334 23.95 29.13 29.15
C SER A 334 24.58 27.82 29.64
N ILE A 335 24.19 27.33 30.82
CA ILE A 335 24.69 26.08 31.43
C ILE A 335 24.15 24.83 30.70
N ALA A 336 22.90 24.89 30.26
CA ALA A 336 22.21 23.78 29.60
C ALA A 336 22.91 23.35 28.30
N SER A 337 22.75 22.10 27.89
CA SER A 337 23.24 21.61 26.58
C SER A 337 22.33 22.05 25.43
N GLU A 338 22.80 21.93 24.20
CA GLU A 338 21.99 22.22 23.01
C GLU A 338 21.15 20.99 22.61
N PRO A 339 19.89 21.15 22.15
CA PRO A 339 19.16 22.41 22.00
C PRO A 339 18.60 22.92 23.34
N LYS A 340 18.70 24.23 23.58
CA LYS A 340 18.22 24.87 24.84
C LYS A 340 16.77 24.56 25.20
N ASN A 341 15.88 24.51 24.21
CA ASN A 341 14.45 24.24 24.42
C ASN A 341 14.15 22.88 25.09
N ASP A 342 15.08 21.91 25.01
CA ASP A 342 14.91 20.60 25.61
C ASP A 342 15.68 20.45 26.93
N HIS A 343 16.70 21.27 27.16
CA HIS A 343 17.64 21.15 28.27
C HIS A 343 17.51 22.26 29.33
N PHE A 344 16.78 23.33 29.04
CA PHE A 344 16.57 24.44 29.97
C PHE A 344 15.11 24.51 30.43
N PHE A 345 14.92 24.63 31.73
CA PHE A 345 13.62 24.79 32.37
C PHE A 345 13.67 25.97 33.34
N ASN A 346 12.63 26.78 33.36
CA ASN A 346 12.45 27.80 34.39
C ASN A 346 11.12 27.58 35.13
N VAL A 347 11.15 27.80 36.44
CA VAL A 347 9.96 27.68 37.29
C VAL A 347 9.76 28.96 38.08
N ALA A 348 8.49 29.27 38.38
CA ALA A 348 8.14 30.50 39.08
C ALA A 348 8.66 30.53 40.53
N ASP A 349 8.67 29.38 41.20
CA ASP A 349 9.13 29.23 42.58
C ASP A 349 9.49 27.75 42.88
N GLU A 350 9.96 27.49 44.10
CA GLU A 350 10.37 26.16 44.55
C GLU A 350 9.20 25.15 44.52
N THR A 351 7.96 25.59 44.74
CA THR A 351 6.78 24.70 44.75
C THR A 351 6.38 24.25 43.35
N ALA A 352 6.67 25.07 42.34
CA ALA A 352 6.42 24.76 40.94
C ALA A 352 7.38 23.70 40.36
N LEU A 353 8.48 23.35 41.04
CA LEU A 353 9.43 22.32 40.59
C LEU A 353 8.77 20.96 40.33
N VAL A 354 7.76 20.61 41.10
CA VAL A 354 7.01 19.37 40.92
C VAL A 354 6.34 19.29 39.54
N THR A 355 5.97 20.44 38.95
CA THR A 355 5.25 20.50 37.66
C THR A 355 6.15 20.14 36.47
N ILE A 356 7.47 20.31 36.60
CA ILE A 356 8.42 20.03 35.53
C ILE A 356 8.95 18.60 35.57
N VAL A 357 8.62 17.80 36.59
CA VAL A 357 9.17 16.44 36.78
C VAL A 357 8.89 15.55 35.57
N ASP A 358 7.65 15.54 35.07
CA ASP A 358 7.28 14.71 33.92
C ASP A 358 7.97 15.20 32.64
N ALA A 359 8.06 16.51 32.43
CA ALA A 359 8.72 17.11 31.29
C ALA A 359 10.23 16.81 31.30
N LEU A 360 10.92 17.08 32.41
CA LEU A 360 12.34 16.83 32.59
C LEU A 360 12.67 15.33 32.46
N GLY A 361 11.89 14.47 33.13
CA GLY A 361 12.05 13.02 33.02
C GLY A 361 11.88 12.55 31.58
N SER A 362 10.86 13.01 30.87
CA SER A 362 10.63 12.63 29.48
C SER A 362 11.79 13.00 28.54
N LYS A 363 12.44 14.15 28.77
CA LYS A 363 13.59 14.61 27.96
C LYS A 363 14.87 13.83 28.29
N ILE A 364 15.11 13.53 29.56
CA ILE A 364 16.23 12.68 29.98
C ILE A 364 16.07 11.27 29.41
N PHE A 365 14.87 10.69 29.46
CA PHE A 365 14.63 9.35 28.90
C PHE A 365 14.62 9.34 27.36
N ALA A 366 14.34 10.47 26.69
CA ALA A 366 14.49 10.56 25.23
C ALA A 366 15.95 10.46 24.77
N LEU A 367 16.92 10.67 25.67
CA LEU A 367 18.34 10.39 25.40
C LEU A 367 18.64 8.89 25.34
N GLU A 368 17.74 8.01 25.80
CA GLU A 368 17.91 6.55 25.74
C GLU A 368 17.78 6.00 24.30
N GLY A 369 17.12 6.75 23.41
CA GLY A 369 16.81 6.32 22.02
C GLY A 369 17.52 7.09 20.89
N THR A 370 18.08 8.26 21.16
CA THR A 370 18.53 9.19 20.11
C THR A 370 20.05 9.21 19.91
N SER A 371 20.52 9.26 18.65
CA SER A 371 21.95 9.40 18.37
C SER A 371 22.42 10.85 18.57
N GLU A 372 22.97 11.12 19.76
CA GLU A 372 23.85 12.24 20.17
C GLU A 372 23.54 13.71 19.79
N LYS A 373 22.47 14.06 19.05
CA LYS A 373 22.27 15.44 18.57
C LYS A 373 20.92 16.07 18.85
N HIS A 374 19.84 15.30 18.98
CA HIS A 374 18.50 15.86 19.20
C HIS A 374 17.63 14.98 20.10
N THR A 375 17.23 15.51 21.24
CA THR A 375 16.31 14.94 22.24
C THR A 375 14.85 14.81 21.78
N SER A 376 14.53 15.21 20.55
CA SER A 376 13.15 15.32 20.03
C SER A 376 12.91 14.67 18.67
N SER A 377 13.93 14.14 17.99
CA SER A 377 13.76 13.43 16.71
C SER A 377 13.76 11.92 16.94
N PHE A 378 12.72 11.22 16.47
CA PHE A 378 12.71 9.76 16.48
C PHE A 378 13.40 9.24 15.22
N GLU A 379 14.36 8.32 15.38
CA GLU A 379 15.00 7.63 14.27
C GLU A 379 14.20 6.40 13.88
N MET A 380 14.24 5.34 14.68
CA MET A 380 13.62 4.04 14.35
C MET A 380 12.63 3.55 15.41
N GLU A 381 12.50 4.27 16.52
CA GLU A 381 11.67 3.96 17.68
C GLU A 381 10.19 3.90 17.31
N MET A 382 9.77 4.77 16.37
CA MET A 382 8.42 4.83 15.84
C MET A 382 8.34 4.27 14.41
N SER A 383 9.30 3.45 14.00
CA SER A 383 9.46 3.03 12.60
C SER A 383 8.26 2.32 11.98
N GLN A 384 7.45 1.59 12.75
CA GLN A 384 6.36 0.75 12.23
C GLN A 384 6.79 -0.15 11.06
N SER A 385 7.95 -0.80 11.21
CA SER A 385 8.50 -1.77 10.27
C SER A 385 7.52 -2.92 10.00
N GLY A 386 7.41 -3.31 8.73
CA GLY A 386 6.41 -4.29 8.28
C GLY A 386 5.06 -3.65 7.92
N PHE A 387 4.99 -2.32 7.80
CA PHE A 387 3.83 -1.63 7.24
C PHE A 387 3.55 -2.05 5.80
N SER A 388 4.63 -2.29 5.05
CA SER A 388 4.63 -3.06 3.81
C SER A 388 5.73 -4.10 3.91
N ALA A 389 5.63 -5.17 3.15
CA ALA A 389 6.65 -6.20 3.12
C ALA A 389 6.74 -6.80 1.72
N HIS A 390 7.93 -7.25 1.34
CA HIS A 390 8.15 -8.02 0.13
C HIS A 390 9.30 -8.99 0.35
N THR A 391 9.12 -10.22 -0.13
CA THR A 391 10.11 -11.30 0.02
C THR A 391 10.78 -11.56 -1.33
N SER A 392 12.11 -11.57 -1.32
CA SER A 392 12.96 -11.85 -2.48
C SER A 392 13.90 -13.01 -2.14
N LYS A 393 14.64 -13.52 -3.14
CA LYS A 393 15.63 -14.58 -2.88
C LYS A 393 16.80 -14.08 -2.02
N GLU A 394 17.07 -12.77 -2.11
CA GLU A 394 18.17 -12.09 -1.45
C GLU A 394 17.85 -11.69 -0.01
N GLY A 395 16.57 -11.55 0.33
CA GLY A 395 16.15 -11.15 1.67
C GLY A 395 14.72 -10.64 1.76
N VAL A 396 14.37 -10.14 2.94
CA VAL A 396 13.06 -9.56 3.27
C VAL A 396 13.18 -8.05 3.28
N MET A 397 12.31 -7.36 2.56
CA MET A 397 12.18 -5.90 2.63
C MET A 397 10.95 -5.54 3.47
N LEU A 398 11.12 -4.59 4.39
CA LEU A 398 10.07 -4.11 5.29
C LEU A 398 9.97 -2.60 5.20
N GLY A 399 8.81 -2.08 4.82
CA GLY A 399 8.51 -0.66 4.90
C GLY A 399 8.36 -0.21 6.36
N ALA A 400 9.03 0.89 6.70
CA ALA A 400 9.07 1.52 8.02
C ALA A 400 8.62 2.99 7.88
N VAL A 401 7.32 3.22 8.09
CA VAL A 401 6.68 4.51 7.82
C VAL A 401 6.96 5.61 8.83
N GLY A 402 7.16 5.29 10.10
CA GLY A 402 7.40 6.30 11.13
C GLY A 402 8.89 6.57 11.38
N ALA A 403 9.78 6.01 10.55
CA ALA A 403 11.20 6.25 10.68
C ALA A 403 11.58 7.70 10.33
N PHE A 404 12.55 8.25 11.07
CA PHE A 404 13.12 9.59 10.91
C PHE A 404 12.04 10.66 10.85
N ASP A 405 11.30 10.84 11.95
CA ASP A 405 10.18 11.77 12.08
C ASP A 405 9.15 11.64 10.94
N TRP A 406 8.77 10.39 10.64
CA TRP A 406 7.84 10.05 9.56
C TRP A 406 8.33 10.36 8.15
N ASN A 407 9.62 10.61 7.93
CA ASN A 407 10.19 10.72 6.59
C ASN A 407 10.18 9.39 5.84
N GLY A 408 10.23 8.28 6.59
CA GLY A 408 10.06 6.94 6.04
C GLY A 408 11.31 6.29 5.51
N THR A 409 11.39 4.99 5.70
CA THR A 409 12.45 4.16 5.15
C THR A 409 11.96 2.76 4.85
N VAL A 410 12.76 2.01 4.11
CA VAL A 410 12.58 0.57 3.89
C VAL A 410 13.82 -0.11 4.43
N VAL A 411 13.60 -1.11 5.27
CA VAL A 411 14.63 -1.93 5.88
C VAL A 411 14.71 -3.24 5.09
N MET A 412 15.82 -3.47 4.42
CA MET A 412 16.12 -4.72 3.73
C MET A 412 17.02 -5.58 4.60
N GLN A 413 16.52 -6.74 5.01
CA GLN A 413 17.25 -7.72 5.80
C GLN A 413 17.70 -8.88 4.90
N SER A 414 19.03 -9.01 4.73
CA SER A 414 19.69 -10.09 4.00
C SER A 414 20.62 -10.84 4.95
N GLY A 415 20.17 -11.98 5.47
CA GLY A 415 20.88 -12.70 6.53
C GLY A 415 21.00 -11.86 7.80
N GLN A 416 22.23 -11.51 8.19
CA GLN A 416 22.53 -10.62 9.33
C GLN A 416 22.71 -9.15 8.91
N ASN A 417 22.82 -8.87 7.61
CA ASN A 417 23.01 -7.51 7.12
C ASN A 417 21.67 -6.79 6.99
N VAL A 418 21.64 -5.54 7.46
CA VAL A 418 20.49 -4.65 7.39
C VAL A 418 20.86 -3.45 6.53
N VAL A 419 20.08 -3.19 5.49
CA VAL A 419 20.29 -2.09 4.55
C VAL A 419 19.07 -1.18 4.54
N VAL A 420 19.30 0.14 4.51
CA VAL A 420 18.25 1.16 4.64
C VAL A 420 18.05 1.86 3.30
N LEU A 421 16.81 1.89 2.81
CA LEU A 421 16.40 2.50 1.54
C LEU A 421 15.35 3.60 1.80
N ALA A 422 15.18 4.57 0.90
CA ALA A 422 14.13 5.57 1.06
C ALA A 422 12.79 5.05 0.52
N GLY A 423 11.70 5.10 1.29
CA GLY A 423 10.37 4.69 0.84
C GLY A 423 9.49 4.14 1.97
N TYR A 424 8.30 3.64 1.61
CA TYR A 424 7.29 3.12 2.52
C TYR A 424 6.62 1.85 1.99
N ASP A 425 6.30 1.83 0.70
CA ASP A 425 5.80 0.65 -0.02
C ASP A 425 6.98 -0.07 -0.68
N VAL A 426 6.93 -1.40 -0.78
CA VAL A 426 8.03 -2.22 -1.28
C VAL A 426 7.57 -3.24 -2.30
N GLN A 427 8.37 -3.44 -3.34
CA GLN A 427 8.15 -4.46 -4.36
C GLN A 427 9.47 -4.81 -5.06
N SER A 428 9.53 -5.94 -5.76
CA SER A 428 10.62 -6.24 -6.69
C SER A 428 10.14 -6.53 -8.11
N ALA A 429 11.01 -6.31 -9.09
CA ALA A 429 10.80 -6.67 -10.49
C ALA A 429 12.00 -7.46 -11.02
N HIS A 430 11.73 -8.57 -11.72
CA HIS A 430 12.76 -9.36 -12.39
C HIS A 430 13.00 -8.84 -13.81
N THR A 431 14.26 -8.51 -14.12
CA THR A 431 14.69 -8.15 -15.48
C THR A 431 15.75 -9.14 -15.98
N PRO A 432 16.02 -9.22 -17.29
CA PRO A 432 17.15 -9.99 -17.82
C PRO A 432 18.50 -9.56 -17.22
N SER A 433 18.60 -8.32 -16.71
CA SER A 433 19.80 -7.75 -16.11
C SER A 433 19.92 -7.94 -14.59
N GLY A 434 18.97 -8.65 -13.96
CA GLY A 434 18.88 -8.85 -12.51
C GLY A 434 17.58 -8.32 -11.89
N VAL A 435 17.51 -8.36 -10.55
CA VAL A 435 16.35 -7.90 -9.77
C VAL A 435 16.45 -6.39 -9.52
N LEU A 436 15.36 -5.69 -9.77
CA LEU A 436 15.16 -4.29 -9.39
C LEU A 436 14.26 -4.24 -8.15
N TYR A 437 14.63 -3.43 -7.17
CA TYR A 437 13.85 -3.20 -5.96
C TYR A 437 13.20 -1.83 -6.05
N ILE A 438 11.92 -1.75 -5.75
CA ILE A 438 11.11 -0.57 -6.00
C ILE A 438 10.48 -0.15 -4.70
N THR A 439 10.61 1.12 -4.37
CA THR A 439 9.99 1.69 -3.17
C THR A 439 9.10 2.87 -3.51
N GLY A 440 7.96 2.95 -2.84
CA GLY A 440 7.01 4.06 -2.97
C GLY A 440 7.04 4.99 -1.77
N ALA A 441 7.06 6.30 -2.01
CA ALA A 441 7.02 7.35 -0.99
C ALA A 441 5.83 8.31 -1.23
N PRO A 442 4.57 7.94 -0.92
CA PRO A 442 3.39 8.72 -1.35
C PRO A 442 3.29 10.13 -0.78
N ARG A 443 3.85 10.35 0.42
CA ARG A 443 3.82 11.66 1.09
C ARG A 443 5.00 12.56 0.72
N PHE A 444 5.98 12.07 -0.04
CA PHE A 444 7.16 12.85 -0.39
C PHE A 444 6.76 14.12 -1.15
N ASN A 445 7.10 15.29 -0.59
CA ASN A 445 6.77 16.62 -1.10
C ASN A 445 5.29 16.79 -1.48
N HIS A 446 4.39 16.08 -0.80
CA HIS A 446 2.94 16.05 -1.10
C HIS A 446 2.58 15.68 -2.55
N SER A 447 3.52 15.21 -3.38
CA SER A 447 3.25 14.76 -4.75
C SER A 447 3.45 13.26 -4.91
N GLY A 448 4.15 12.63 -3.98
CA GLY A 448 4.59 11.26 -4.09
C GLY A 448 5.85 11.10 -4.95
N ARG A 449 6.61 10.04 -4.65
CA ARG A 449 7.81 9.64 -5.37
C ARG A 449 7.92 8.12 -5.39
N VAL A 450 8.44 7.54 -6.47
CA VAL A 450 8.86 6.14 -6.53
C VAL A 450 10.34 6.09 -6.88
N THR A 451 11.10 5.26 -6.16
CA THR A 451 12.54 5.11 -6.37
C THR A 451 12.87 3.65 -6.68
N VAL A 452 13.73 3.46 -7.66
CA VAL A 452 14.14 2.15 -8.18
C VAL A 452 15.59 1.92 -7.84
N TYR A 453 15.87 0.79 -7.22
CA TYR A 453 17.16 0.39 -6.70
C TYR A 453 17.63 -0.91 -7.36
N ARG A 454 18.95 -1.07 -7.40
CA ARG A 454 19.61 -2.34 -7.69
C ARG A 454 20.48 -2.70 -6.50
N PHE A 455 20.43 -3.96 -6.08
CA PHE A 455 21.19 -4.46 -4.95
C PHE A 455 22.16 -5.54 -5.42
N ASN A 456 23.43 -5.37 -5.10
CA ASN A 456 24.51 -6.30 -5.49
C ASN A 456 25.07 -7.08 -4.28
N GLY A 457 24.29 -7.28 -3.22
CA GLY A 457 24.69 -8.03 -2.01
C GLY A 457 25.30 -7.18 -0.89
N GLU A 458 26.03 -6.11 -1.24
CA GLU A 458 26.62 -5.18 -0.25
C GLU A 458 26.19 -3.72 -0.50
N ASN A 459 26.13 -3.29 -1.76
CA ASN A 459 25.79 -1.92 -2.13
C ASN A 459 24.44 -1.81 -2.83
N VAL A 460 23.74 -0.72 -2.53
CA VAL A 460 22.51 -0.30 -3.18
C VAL A 460 22.81 0.89 -4.09
N THR A 461 22.40 0.79 -5.34
CA THR A 461 22.48 1.91 -6.29
C THR A 461 21.08 2.32 -6.75
N ILE A 462 20.79 3.64 -6.73
CA ILE A 462 19.56 4.18 -7.31
C ILE A 462 19.70 4.15 -8.83
N THR A 463 18.81 3.42 -9.50
CA THR A 463 18.74 3.34 -10.96
C THR A 463 17.87 4.47 -11.53
N GLN A 464 16.72 4.75 -10.91
CA GLN A 464 15.79 5.76 -11.39
C GLN A 464 14.95 6.33 -10.24
N THR A 465 14.48 7.56 -10.39
CA THR A 465 13.47 8.17 -9.51
C THR A 465 12.33 8.75 -10.37
N LEU A 466 11.12 8.28 -10.11
CA LEU A 466 9.88 8.73 -10.75
C LEU A 466 9.17 9.70 -9.80
N LYS A 467 8.83 10.90 -10.28
CA LYS A 467 8.08 11.91 -9.51
C LYS A 467 6.60 11.81 -9.86
N GLY A 468 5.72 11.94 -8.88
CA GLY A 468 4.29 12.12 -9.14
C GLY A 468 4.01 13.52 -9.72
N GLU A 469 3.26 13.58 -10.83
CA GLU A 469 2.75 14.85 -11.35
C GLU A 469 1.50 15.30 -10.55
N GLN A 470 1.61 16.50 -9.93
CA GLN A 470 0.59 17.29 -9.22
C GLN A 470 -0.02 16.75 -7.89
N VAL A 471 -0.16 17.68 -6.94
CA VAL A 471 -0.23 17.59 -5.45
C VAL A 471 -1.60 17.10 -4.88
N PRO A 472 -1.73 16.81 -3.57
CA PRO A 472 -2.04 15.51 -2.94
C PRO A 472 -3.53 15.21 -2.68
N SER A 473 -3.89 13.93 -2.48
CA SER A 473 -4.55 13.55 -1.23
C SER A 473 -4.39 12.04 -0.92
N GLU A 474 -4.02 11.81 0.34
CA GLU A 474 -3.88 10.56 1.09
C GLU A 474 -4.28 9.27 0.38
N SER A 475 -3.29 8.49 -0.02
CA SER A 475 -3.50 7.29 -0.80
C SER A 475 -2.25 6.42 -0.78
N GLN A 476 -2.30 5.30 -0.03
CA GLN A 476 -1.26 4.27 -0.02
C GLN A 476 -1.01 3.81 -1.48
N THR A 477 0.25 3.82 -1.91
CA THR A 477 0.66 3.23 -3.20
C THR A 477 0.90 1.74 -2.96
N GLN A 478 0.32 0.89 -3.78
CA GLN A 478 0.80 -0.47 -3.99
C GLN A 478 1.34 -0.53 -5.42
N THR A 479 2.59 -0.97 -5.57
CA THR A 479 3.24 -1.18 -6.88
C THR A 479 3.34 -2.68 -7.12
N ILE A 480 2.88 -3.22 -8.25
CA ILE A 480 2.99 -4.67 -8.54
C ILE A 480 3.53 -4.92 -9.93
N TRP A 481 4.45 -5.90 -10.01
CA TRP A 481 5.15 -6.33 -11.21
C TRP A 481 5.05 -7.86 -11.34
N GLY A 482 4.46 -8.35 -12.43
CA GLY A 482 4.56 -9.75 -12.87
C GLY A 482 5.80 -9.98 -13.73
N HIS A 483 6.02 -11.20 -14.21
CA HIS A 483 7.21 -11.70 -14.94
C HIS A 483 7.55 -11.02 -16.29
N SER A 484 7.03 -9.81 -16.53
CA SER A 484 7.36 -8.89 -17.61
C SER A 484 7.11 -7.45 -17.13
N GLU A 485 8.16 -6.67 -16.88
CA GLU A 485 8.24 -5.21 -17.08
C GLU A 485 6.97 -4.29 -16.85
N ILE A 486 6.17 -4.43 -15.78
CA ILE A 486 4.96 -3.60 -15.43
C ILE A 486 5.01 -2.68 -14.16
N CYS A 487 5.04 -1.32 -14.26
CA CYS A 487 4.89 -0.41 -13.08
C CYS A 487 3.48 0.16 -13.03
N SER A 488 2.97 0.43 -11.82
CA SER A 488 1.78 1.25 -11.64
C SER A 488 1.98 2.35 -10.59
N LEU A 489 1.80 3.62 -10.97
CA LEU A 489 1.79 4.78 -10.06
C LEU A 489 0.35 5.34 -9.91
N ARG A 490 -0.03 5.70 -8.68
CA ARG A 490 -1.40 6.11 -8.31
C ARG A 490 -1.62 7.62 -8.45
N HIS A 491 -2.77 8.00 -9.00
CA HIS A 491 -3.36 9.34 -8.86
C HIS A 491 -4.85 9.21 -8.49
N LEU A 492 -5.47 10.22 -7.89
CA LEU A 492 -6.89 10.18 -7.51
C LEU A 492 -7.76 9.68 -8.68
N HIS A 493 -8.31 8.46 -8.53
CA HIS A 493 -9.15 7.75 -9.52
C HIS A 493 -8.41 7.32 -10.80
N ARG A 494 -7.10 7.13 -10.75
CA ARG A 494 -6.28 6.80 -11.92
C ARG A 494 -5.08 5.92 -11.57
N VAL A 495 -4.72 5.00 -12.45
CA VAL A 495 -3.52 4.17 -12.35
C VAL A 495 -2.67 4.39 -13.58
N SER A 496 -1.47 4.95 -13.40
CA SER A 496 -0.52 5.22 -14.48
C SER A 496 0.38 4.00 -14.71
N TYR A 497 0.39 3.46 -15.92
CA TYR A 497 1.20 2.33 -16.34
C TYR A 497 2.57 2.81 -16.87
N PHE A 498 3.63 2.09 -16.50
CA PHE A 498 4.98 2.33 -17.00
C PHE A 498 5.57 1.03 -17.54
N TYR A 499 6.25 1.15 -18.67
CA TYR A 499 6.96 0.06 -19.32
C TYR A 499 8.48 0.20 -19.09
N SER A 500 9.19 -0.92 -18.94
CA SER A 500 10.65 -0.91 -18.80
C SER A 500 11.34 -1.07 -20.15
N GLN A 501 12.27 -0.17 -20.49
CA GLN A 501 13.21 -0.37 -21.59
C GLN A 501 14.62 -0.21 -21.08
N SER A 502 15.44 -1.25 -21.27
CA SER A 502 16.85 -1.27 -20.85
C SER A 502 17.07 -1.00 -19.35
N GLY A 503 16.10 -1.35 -18.50
CA GLY A 503 16.16 -1.14 -17.05
C GLY A 503 15.72 0.25 -16.56
N LEU A 504 15.19 1.09 -17.44
CA LEU A 504 14.55 2.37 -17.10
C LEU A 504 13.05 2.29 -17.40
N PHE A 505 12.23 2.91 -16.55
CA PHE A 505 10.78 2.95 -16.69
C PHE A 505 10.30 4.24 -17.34
N GLU A 506 9.43 4.11 -18.34
CA GLU A 506 8.79 5.23 -19.04
C GLU A 506 7.27 5.16 -18.90
N HIS A 507 6.64 6.32 -18.68
CA HIS A 507 5.18 6.41 -18.60
C HIS A 507 4.55 6.10 -19.96
N GLU A 508 3.53 5.25 -19.98
CA GLU A 508 2.84 4.88 -21.21
C GLU A 508 1.38 5.34 -21.23
N MET A 509 0.60 5.01 -20.20
CA MET A 509 -0.83 5.34 -20.17
C MET A 509 -1.39 5.47 -18.76
N THR A 510 -2.67 5.86 -18.65
CA THR A 510 -3.36 6.01 -17.38
C THR A 510 -4.77 5.42 -17.44
N LEU A 511 -4.99 4.35 -16.68
CA LEU A 511 -6.26 3.63 -16.53
C LEU A 511 -7.21 4.40 -15.59
N LYS A 512 -8.52 4.28 -15.83
CA LYS A 512 -9.57 4.99 -15.09
C LYS A 512 -10.74 4.05 -14.75
N PRO A 513 -11.38 4.21 -13.57
CA PRO A 513 -12.60 3.48 -13.23
C PRO A 513 -13.81 4.02 -13.99
N VAL A 514 -14.96 3.37 -13.82
CA VAL A 514 -16.25 3.91 -14.26
C VAL A 514 -16.55 5.20 -13.50
N ASN A 515 -17.06 6.21 -14.22
CA ASN A 515 -17.45 7.50 -13.65
C ASN A 515 -18.48 7.31 -12.52
N GLN A 516 -18.13 7.77 -11.32
CA GLN A 516 -19.03 7.76 -10.16
C GLN A 516 -19.82 9.07 -10.10
N THR A 517 -21.13 8.99 -9.85
CA THR A 517 -21.94 10.17 -9.51
C THR A 517 -21.83 10.44 -8.02
N CYS A 518 -20.97 11.38 -7.64
CA CYS A 518 -20.81 11.81 -6.26
C CYS A 518 -21.92 12.79 -5.87
N CYS A 519 -22.93 12.30 -5.16
CA CYS A 519 -24.05 13.10 -4.68
C CYS A 519 -24.01 13.14 -3.15
N THR A 520 -23.47 14.22 -2.58
CA THR A 520 -23.45 14.47 -1.13
C THR A 520 -24.76 15.13 -0.68
N ALA A 521 -25.07 15.08 0.62
CA ALA A 521 -26.25 15.72 1.21
C ALA A 521 -26.37 17.23 0.89
N HIS A 522 -25.27 17.88 0.52
CA HIS A 522 -25.20 19.31 0.17
C HIS A 522 -25.20 19.59 -1.35
N SER A 523 -25.21 18.57 -2.21
CA SER A 523 -25.22 18.71 -3.67
C SER A 523 -26.64 18.89 -4.23
N GLN A 524 -26.87 19.94 -5.04
CA GLN A 524 -28.20 20.41 -5.44
C GLN A 524 -28.99 19.46 -6.38
N SER A 525 -30.24 19.22 -5.97
CA SER A 525 -31.51 19.02 -6.71
C SER A 525 -31.67 18.10 -7.94
N ASN A 526 -30.62 17.50 -8.52
CA ASN A 526 -30.77 16.59 -9.68
C ASN A 526 -30.14 15.19 -9.51
N CYS A 527 -29.71 14.84 -8.30
CA CYS A 527 -29.17 13.50 -8.02
C CYS A 527 -30.27 12.50 -7.65
N LYS A 528 -30.37 11.40 -8.41
CA LYS A 528 -31.33 10.30 -8.14
C LYS A 528 -30.89 9.35 -7.02
N SER A 529 -29.63 9.36 -6.62
CA SER A 529 -29.07 8.50 -5.56
C SER A 529 -28.04 9.27 -4.73
N VAL A 530 -28.35 9.54 -3.46
CA VAL A 530 -27.43 10.17 -2.50
C VAL A 530 -26.51 9.10 -1.93
N SER A 531 -25.20 9.34 -1.90
CA SER A 531 -24.24 8.46 -1.22
C SER A 531 -24.51 8.50 0.28
N LYS A 532 -24.62 7.32 0.93
CA LYS A 532 -24.83 7.26 2.39
C LYS A 532 -23.51 7.43 3.14
N ASN A 533 -22.40 7.01 2.52
CA ASN A 533 -21.08 7.01 3.13
C ASN A 533 -20.16 8.05 2.47
N GLU A 534 -19.37 8.74 3.29
CA GLU A 534 -18.31 9.68 2.87
C GLU A 534 -16.92 9.10 3.22
N PRO A 535 -15.86 9.41 2.45
CA PRO A 535 -15.81 10.29 1.29
C PRO A 535 -16.37 9.64 0.01
N CYS A 536 -16.80 10.48 -0.92
CA CYS A 536 -17.22 10.06 -2.26
C CYS A 536 -16.00 9.78 -3.15
N GLY A 537 -16.13 8.81 -4.05
CA GLY A 537 -15.04 8.36 -4.92
C GLY A 537 -14.88 6.84 -4.90
N ALA A 538 -14.09 6.31 -5.83
CA ALA A 538 -13.96 4.86 -6.02
C ALA A 538 -12.73 4.26 -5.30
N ARG A 539 -11.72 5.11 -5.02
CA ARG A 539 -10.35 4.68 -4.63
C ARG A 539 -9.79 3.58 -5.54
N PHE A 540 -10.04 3.71 -6.84
CA PHE A 540 -9.46 2.85 -7.86
C PHE A 540 -7.92 2.86 -7.78
N GLY A 541 -7.32 1.66 -7.78
CA GLY A 541 -5.89 1.47 -7.55
C GLY A 541 -5.49 1.35 -6.08
N THR A 542 -6.42 1.02 -5.18
CA THR A 542 -6.08 0.72 -3.77
C THR A 542 -5.33 -0.60 -3.65
N ALA A 543 -5.84 -1.62 -4.35
CA ALA A 543 -5.13 -2.86 -4.60
C ALA A 543 -4.88 -2.98 -6.09
N ILE A 544 -3.70 -3.46 -6.44
CA ILE A 544 -3.36 -3.91 -7.79
C ILE A 544 -2.94 -5.37 -7.62
N ALA A 545 -3.05 -6.20 -8.65
CA ALA A 545 -2.49 -7.54 -8.70
C ALA A 545 -2.05 -7.80 -10.14
N ALA A 546 -0.77 -8.09 -10.33
CA ALA A 546 -0.30 -8.68 -11.58
C ALA A 546 -0.66 -10.15 -11.51
N VAL A 547 -1.61 -10.52 -12.34
CA VAL A 547 -2.16 -11.85 -12.41
C VAL A 547 -1.55 -12.49 -13.65
N PRO A 548 -1.06 -13.74 -13.59
CA PRO A 548 -0.66 -14.44 -14.80
C PRO A 548 -1.77 -14.42 -15.86
N ASP A 549 -1.46 -14.88 -17.05
CA ASP A 549 -2.35 -14.88 -18.21
C ASP A 549 -3.71 -15.57 -17.92
N LEU A 550 -4.78 -14.80 -17.70
CA LEU A 550 -6.13 -15.31 -17.40
C LEU A 550 -6.79 -15.85 -18.67
N ASN A 551 -6.50 -15.28 -19.84
CA ASN A 551 -7.12 -15.65 -21.12
C ASN A 551 -6.24 -16.53 -22.02
N LEU A 552 -5.11 -17.01 -21.51
CA LEU A 552 -4.16 -17.89 -22.17
C LEU A 552 -3.67 -17.32 -23.53
N ASP A 553 -3.48 -15.99 -23.63
CA ASP A 553 -3.00 -15.33 -24.86
C ASP A 553 -1.48 -15.06 -24.91
N GLY A 554 -0.76 -15.47 -23.87
CA GLY A 554 0.67 -15.33 -23.70
C GLY A 554 1.10 -14.06 -22.95
N PHE A 555 0.16 -13.22 -22.50
CA PHE A 555 0.46 -11.98 -21.78
C PHE A 555 -0.13 -11.97 -20.37
N ASN A 556 0.61 -11.42 -19.40
CA ASN A 556 0.10 -11.26 -18.05
C ASN A 556 -1.02 -10.20 -18.00
N ASP A 557 -1.97 -10.42 -17.12
CA ASP A 557 -3.13 -9.55 -16.91
C ASP A 557 -3.01 -8.74 -15.62
N ILE A 558 -3.87 -7.73 -15.47
CA ILE A 558 -3.90 -6.89 -14.28
C ILE A 558 -5.29 -6.81 -13.72
N VAL A 559 -5.38 -6.97 -12.40
CA VAL A 559 -6.59 -6.81 -11.63
C VAL A 559 -6.43 -5.61 -10.70
N ILE A 560 -7.40 -4.68 -10.72
CA ILE A 560 -7.34 -3.41 -9.99
C ILE A 560 -8.58 -3.24 -9.11
N GLY A 561 -8.34 -3.00 -7.82
CA GLY A 561 -9.35 -2.79 -6.80
C GLY A 561 -9.84 -1.36 -6.69
N SER A 562 -11.14 -1.22 -6.43
CA SER A 562 -11.88 0.04 -6.29
C SER A 562 -12.81 -0.05 -5.07
N PRO A 563 -12.26 -0.13 -3.84
CA PRO A 563 -13.03 -0.51 -2.64
C PRO A 563 -14.10 0.50 -2.23
N LEU A 564 -13.98 1.79 -2.57
CA LEU A 564 -15.01 2.78 -2.20
C LEU A 564 -16.14 2.89 -3.21
N GLU A 565 -16.04 2.18 -4.34
CA GLU A 565 -17.04 2.19 -5.39
C GLU A 565 -18.43 1.72 -4.88
N ASN A 566 -19.49 2.26 -5.48
CA ASN A 566 -20.87 1.91 -5.14
C ASN A 566 -21.21 2.08 -3.64
N ASP A 567 -20.86 3.23 -3.06
CA ASP A 567 -21.15 3.57 -1.65
C ASP A 567 -20.42 2.66 -0.65
N HIS A 568 -19.11 2.43 -0.90
CA HIS A 568 -18.21 1.62 -0.08
C HIS A 568 -18.47 0.11 -0.12
N ARG A 569 -19.30 -0.37 -1.05
CA ARG A 569 -19.44 -1.81 -1.33
C ARG A 569 -18.19 -2.38 -2.02
N GLY A 570 -17.64 -1.62 -2.97
CA GLY A 570 -16.42 -1.96 -3.70
C GLY A 570 -16.66 -2.67 -5.03
N ALA A 571 -15.62 -2.68 -5.85
CA ALA A 571 -15.57 -3.34 -7.16
C ALA A 571 -14.12 -3.64 -7.55
N VAL A 572 -13.94 -4.53 -8.52
CA VAL A 572 -12.66 -4.90 -9.11
C VAL A 572 -12.76 -4.85 -10.63
N TYR A 573 -11.66 -4.46 -11.28
CA TYR A 573 -11.54 -4.31 -12.72
C TYR A 573 -10.43 -5.20 -13.24
N ILE A 574 -10.67 -5.83 -14.39
CA ILE A 574 -9.69 -6.72 -15.02
C ILE A 574 -9.29 -6.14 -16.38
N TYR A 575 -7.99 -6.05 -16.61
CA TYR A 575 -7.38 -5.49 -17.81
C TYR A 575 -6.45 -6.53 -18.43
N HIS A 576 -6.59 -6.75 -19.73
CA HIS A 576 -5.74 -7.69 -20.43
C HIS A 576 -4.40 -7.10 -20.85
N GLY A 577 -3.36 -7.92 -20.76
CA GLY A 577 -2.09 -7.69 -21.42
C GLY A 577 -2.24 -7.62 -22.94
N SER A 578 -1.30 -6.94 -23.60
CA SER A 578 -1.22 -6.86 -25.06
C SER A 578 0.20 -6.49 -25.49
N GLN A 579 1.00 -7.48 -25.90
CA GLN A 579 2.37 -7.29 -26.38
C GLN A 579 3.27 -6.60 -25.34
N LYS A 580 3.53 -5.30 -25.51
CA LYS A 580 4.34 -4.47 -24.61
C LYS A 580 3.50 -3.56 -23.70
N SER A 581 2.18 -3.68 -23.77
CA SER A 581 1.22 -2.75 -23.18
C SER A 581 0.05 -3.48 -22.53
N ILE A 582 -0.88 -2.73 -21.96
CA ILE A 582 -2.16 -3.20 -21.41
C ILE A 582 -3.30 -2.56 -22.21
N LYS A 583 -4.42 -3.26 -22.36
CA LYS A 583 -5.60 -2.68 -23.01
C LYS A 583 -6.16 -1.53 -22.14
N GLU A 584 -6.39 -0.36 -22.73
CA GLU A 584 -6.87 0.83 -21.98
C GLU A 584 -8.27 0.61 -21.36
N LYS A 585 -9.11 -0.21 -21.98
CA LYS A 585 -10.44 -0.56 -21.48
C LYS A 585 -10.39 -1.87 -20.71
N TYR A 586 -11.01 -1.87 -19.54
CA TYR A 586 -11.23 -3.10 -18.77
C TYR A 586 -12.10 -4.07 -19.56
N VAL A 587 -11.87 -5.37 -19.37
CA VAL A 587 -12.58 -6.45 -20.05
C VAL A 587 -13.71 -7.03 -19.20
N GLN A 588 -13.59 -6.95 -17.87
CA GLN A 588 -14.66 -7.23 -16.91
C GLN A 588 -14.54 -6.31 -15.71
N ARG A 589 -15.69 -6.08 -15.10
CA ARG A 589 -15.81 -5.39 -13.82
C ARG A 589 -16.68 -6.23 -12.91
N ILE A 590 -16.11 -6.69 -11.81
CA ILE A 590 -16.79 -7.48 -10.79
C ILE A 590 -17.20 -6.52 -9.68
N ALA A 591 -18.51 -6.28 -9.52
CA ALA A 591 -19.03 -5.50 -8.40
C ALA A 591 -19.24 -6.40 -7.18
N ALA A 592 -19.14 -5.83 -5.98
CA ALA A 592 -19.55 -6.55 -4.78
C ALA A 592 -21.04 -6.97 -4.87
N GLY A 593 -21.32 -8.25 -4.68
CA GLY A 593 -22.68 -8.79 -4.64
C GLY A 593 -23.40 -8.63 -3.29
N GLY A 594 -22.71 -8.12 -2.26
CA GLY A 594 -23.23 -7.98 -0.89
C GLY A 594 -24.10 -6.74 -0.65
N ASP A 595 -24.69 -6.67 0.53
CA ASP A 595 -25.54 -5.56 1.01
C ASP A 595 -24.76 -4.28 1.36
N GLY A 596 -23.44 -4.37 1.50
CA GLY A 596 -22.60 -3.27 1.99
C GLY A 596 -22.59 -3.15 3.52
N GLU A 597 -23.17 -4.10 4.24
CA GLU A 597 -23.18 -4.17 5.71
C GLU A 597 -22.35 -5.34 6.20
N SER A 598 -22.63 -6.54 5.67
CA SER A 598 -21.92 -7.79 5.94
C SER A 598 -20.54 -7.84 5.29
N MET A 599 -20.37 -7.15 4.16
CA MET A 599 -19.11 -7.04 3.44
C MET A 599 -18.96 -5.62 2.88
N LYS A 600 -17.83 -4.98 3.18
CA LYS A 600 -17.48 -3.62 2.75
C LYS A 600 -16.13 -3.63 2.07
N PHE A 601 -15.87 -2.62 1.24
CA PHE A 601 -14.56 -2.40 0.61
C PHE A 601 -14.06 -3.58 -0.21
N PHE A 602 -14.95 -4.26 -0.96
CA PHE A 602 -14.55 -5.32 -1.88
C PHE A 602 -13.51 -4.81 -2.89
N GLY A 603 -12.39 -5.53 -3.04
CA GLY A 603 -11.24 -5.07 -3.81
C GLY A 603 -10.22 -4.28 -2.97
N GLN A 604 -10.29 -4.36 -1.64
CA GLN A 604 -9.28 -3.80 -0.74
C GLN A 604 -7.96 -4.58 -0.79
N SER A 605 -8.03 -5.88 -1.04
CA SER A 605 -6.87 -6.75 -1.26
C SER A 605 -7.18 -7.76 -2.36
N ILE A 606 -6.17 -8.09 -3.18
CA ILE A 606 -6.34 -8.94 -4.36
C ILE A 606 -5.09 -9.80 -4.50
N HIS A 607 -5.27 -11.08 -4.81
CA HIS A 607 -4.18 -11.99 -5.13
C HIS A 607 -4.63 -13.03 -6.15
N GLY A 608 -3.81 -13.32 -7.15
CA GLY A 608 -4.12 -14.28 -8.21
C GLY A 608 -2.85 -14.73 -8.91
N ILE A 609 -2.19 -15.76 -8.40
CA ILE A 609 -0.94 -16.28 -8.97
C ILE A 609 -0.98 -17.79 -9.23
N MET A 610 -1.97 -18.49 -8.67
CA MET A 610 -2.06 -19.93 -8.72
C MET A 610 -3.44 -20.39 -9.18
N ASP A 611 -3.45 -21.53 -9.83
CA ASP A 611 -4.64 -22.33 -10.11
C ASP A 611 -5.03 -23.05 -8.82
N LEU A 612 -6.21 -22.77 -8.28
CA LEU A 612 -6.68 -23.32 -7.01
C LEU A 612 -7.59 -24.55 -7.18
N ASN A 613 -8.09 -24.83 -8.38
CA ASN A 613 -8.99 -25.95 -8.68
C ASN A 613 -8.38 -27.03 -9.60
N ASP A 614 -7.12 -26.87 -10.00
CA ASP A 614 -6.37 -27.75 -10.92
C ASP A 614 -6.98 -27.82 -12.33
N ASP A 615 -7.66 -26.76 -12.76
CA ASP A 615 -8.25 -26.68 -14.10
C ASP A 615 -7.26 -26.25 -15.19
N GLY A 616 -6.07 -25.79 -14.82
CA GLY A 616 -5.00 -25.31 -15.70
C GLY A 616 -5.01 -23.79 -15.87
N ILE A 617 -5.90 -23.08 -15.19
CA ILE A 617 -6.06 -21.63 -15.27
C ILE A 617 -5.94 -21.06 -13.86
N ILE A 618 -5.23 -19.95 -13.77
CA ILE A 618 -5.05 -19.22 -12.52
C ILE A 618 -6.35 -18.59 -12.02
N ASP A 619 -6.56 -18.66 -10.71
CA ASP A 619 -7.76 -18.14 -10.05
C ASP A 619 -7.49 -16.81 -9.34
N VAL A 620 -8.55 -16.03 -9.10
CA VAL A 620 -8.43 -14.70 -8.48
C VAL A 620 -9.14 -14.67 -7.13
N THR A 621 -8.42 -14.31 -6.09
CA THR A 621 -8.96 -14.07 -4.74
C THR A 621 -9.05 -12.59 -4.45
N ILE A 622 -10.22 -12.15 -3.97
CA ILE A 622 -10.51 -10.74 -3.67
C ILE A 622 -11.00 -10.64 -2.22
N GLY A 623 -10.35 -9.79 -1.44
CA GLY A 623 -10.72 -9.46 -0.07
C GLY A 623 -11.53 -8.17 0.03
N GLY A 624 -12.36 -8.12 1.08
CA GLY A 624 -13.02 -6.94 1.60
C GLY A 624 -13.18 -7.06 3.12
N ILE A 625 -13.57 -6.01 3.81
CA ILE A 625 -13.84 -6.09 5.24
C ILE A 625 -15.13 -6.90 5.46
N GLY A 626 -15.04 -7.98 6.23
CA GLY A 626 -16.15 -8.92 6.51
C GLY A 626 -16.08 -10.21 5.67
N GLY A 627 -15.17 -10.31 4.70
CA GLY A 627 -15.04 -11.53 3.91
C GLY A 627 -14.01 -11.50 2.79
N ALA A 628 -13.81 -12.64 2.16
CA ALA A 628 -13.06 -12.78 0.91
C ALA A 628 -13.81 -13.70 -0.04
N ALA A 629 -13.60 -13.54 -1.34
CA ALA A 629 -14.18 -14.41 -2.36
C ALA A 629 -13.08 -14.89 -3.32
N LEU A 630 -13.10 -16.18 -3.59
CA LEU A 630 -12.28 -16.85 -4.58
C LEU A 630 -13.14 -17.06 -5.84
N PHE A 631 -12.69 -16.47 -6.94
CA PHE A 631 -13.33 -16.55 -8.24
C PHE A 631 -12.56 -17.52 -9.12
N TRP A 632 -13.30 -18.45 -9.72
CA TRP A 632 -12.75 -19.43 -10.66
C TRP A 632 -12.62 -18.81 -12.03
N SER A 633 -11.45 -18.96 -12.65
CA SER A 633 -11.30 -18.60 -14.05
C SER A 633 -11.88 -19.69 -14.94
N ARG A 634 -12.56 -19.30 -16.01
CA ARG A 634 -13.15 -20.21 -17.00
C ARG A 634 -12.25 -20.30 -18.21
N ASP A 635 -12.26 -21.46 -18.83
CA ASP A 635 -11.51 -21.68 -20.05
C ASP A 635 -11.98 -20.79 -21.19
N VAL A 636 -11.05 -20.47 -22.09
CA VAL A 636 -11.27 -19.57 -23.22
C VAL A 636 -11.19 -20.37 -24.52
N ALA A 637 -12.24 -20.27 -25.32
CA ALA A 637 -12.35 -20.90 -26.62
C ALA A 637 -12.07 -19.91 -27.75
N GLU A 638 -11.20 -20.30 -28.67
CA GLU A 638 -10.93 -19.62 -29.92
C GLU A 638 -11.79 -20.23 -31.05
N LEU A 639 -12.60 -19.39 -31.70
CA LEU A 639 -13.39 -19.77 -32.87
C LEU A 639 -12.85 -19.04 -34.11
N LEU A 640 -12.28 -19.81 -35.04
CA LEU A 640 -11.78 -19.30 -36.31
C LEU A 640 -12.78 -19.62 -37.42
N ALA A 641 -13.30 -18.57 -38.06
CA ALA A 641 -14.25 -18.70 -39.17
C ALA A 641 -13.57 -18.40 -40.51
N GLU A 642 -13.53 -19.39 -41.38
CA GLU A 642 -13.06 -19.31 -42.76
C GLU A 642 -14.25 -19.35 -43.71
N MET A 643 -14.33 -18.38 -44.63
CA MET A 643 -15.40 -18.33 -45.63
C MET A 643 -14.81 -18.30 -47.03
N THR A 644 -15.29 -19.21 -47.87
CA THR A 644 -14.90 -19.32 -49.28
C THR A 644 -16.12 -19.27 -50.19
N PHE A 645 -15.98 -18.61 -51.34
CA PHE A 645 -17.04 -18.43 -52.32
C PHE A 645 -16.73 -19.17 -53.61
N ASP A 646 -17.71 -19.90 -54.14
CA ASP A 646 -17.66 -20.58 -55.42
C ASP A 646 -18.86 -20.18 -56.30
N PRO A 647 -18.66 -19.47 -57.43
CA PRO A 647 -17.37 -18.94 -57.89
C PRO A 647 -16.85 -17.80 -56.99
N SER A 648 -15.52 -17.65 -56.90
CA SER A 648 -14.87 -16.56 -56.14
C SER A 648 -15.18 -15.16 -56.69
N LYS A 649 -15.78 -15.11 -57.88
CA LYS A 649 -16.22 -13.91 -58.57
C LYS A 649 -17.62 -14.10 -59.14
N ILE A 650 -18.48 -13.09 -58.97
CA ILE A 650 -19.83 -13.13 -59.53
C ILE A 650 -19.74 -12.93 -61.05
N ASN A 651 -20.02 -13.98 -61.82
CA ASN A 651 -20.16 -13.90 -63.27
C ASN A 651 -21.65 -13.82 -63.65
N LEU A 652 -22.07 -12.69 -64.22
CA LEU A 652 -23.47 -12.45 -64.62
C LEU A 652 -23.95 -13.38 -65.75
N GLN A 653 -23.04 -14.06 -66.46
CA GLN A 653 -23.38 -15.02 -67.51
C GLN A 653 -23.70 -16.42 -66.97
N GLN A 654 -23.27 -16.72 -65.74
CA GLN A 654 -23.50 -18.02 -65.10
C GLN A 654 -24.77 -17.94 -64.24
N THR A 655 -25.88 -18.38 -64.80
CA THR A 655 -27.20 -18.27 -64.17
C THR A 655 -27.68 -19.62 -63.62
N CYS A 656 -28.49 -19.55 -62.57
CA CYS A 656 -29.16 -20.67 -61.92
C CYS A 656 -30.67 -20.41 -61.90
N GLN A 657 -31.46 -21.50 -61.83
CA GLN A 657 -32.90 -21.46 -61.68
C GLN A 657 -33.26 -21.57 -60.20
N VAL A 658 -33.83 -20.51 -59.62
CA VAL A 658 -34.36 -20.51 -58.25
C VAL A 658 -35.82 -20.10 -58.32
N GLN A 659 -36.73 -20.98 -57.87
CA GLN A 659 -38.19 -20.75 -57.90
C GLN A 659 -38.73 -20.31 -59.28
N GLY A 660 -38.20 -20.88 -60.37
CA GLY A 660 -38.61 -20.56 -61.75
C GLY A 660 -38.07 -19.24 -62.32
N ARG A 661 -37.21 -18.51 -61.59
CA ARG A 661 -36.54 -17.30 -62.07
C ARG A 661 -35.06 -17.57 -62.34
N THR A 662 -34.56 -17.09 -63.47
CA THR A 662 -33.14 -17.09 -63.80
C THR A 662 -32.44 -16.01 -62.98
N THR A 663 -31.58 -16.42 -62.04
CA THR A 663 -30.81 -15.53 -61.15
C THR A 663 -29.34 -15.96 -61.11
N VAL A 664 -28.47 -15.18 -60.45
CA VAL A 664 -27.07 -15.59 -60.25
C VAL A 664 -26.94 -16.21 -58.86
N CYS A 665 -26.52 -17.47 -58.80
CA CYS A 665 -26.26 -18.19 -57.55
C CYS A 665 -24.78 -18.19 -57.22
N VAL A 666 -24.51 -18.11 -55.93
CA VAL A 666 -23.17 -18.24 -55.38
C VAL A 666 -23.25 -19.25 -54.25
N LYS A 667 -22.36 -20.24 -54.27
CA LYS A 667 -22.15 -21.15 -53.15
C LYS A 667 -21.14 -20.52 -52.21
N THR A 668 -21.49 -20.42 -50.94
CA THR A 668 -20.56 -20.06 -49.87
C THR A 668 -20.33 -21.29 -48.99
N LYS A 669 -19.07 -21.63 -48.79
CA LYS A 669 -18.66 -22.64 -47.83
C LYS A 669 -18.06 -21.92 -46.64
N VAL A 670 -18.65 -22.18 -45.48
CA VAL A 670 -18.28 -21.58 -44.20
C VAL A 670 -17.73 -22.69 -43.33
N CYS A 671 -16.48 -22.55 -42.92
CA CYS A 671 -15.79 -23.51 -42.07
C CYS A 671 -15.44 -22.85 -40.75
N PHE A 672 -15.83 -23.49 -39.67
CA PHE A 672 -15.45 -23.15 -38.30
C PHE A 672 -14.37 -24.09 -37.84
N LYS A 673 -13.33 -23.54 -37.22
CA LYS A 673 -12.37 -24.30 -36.40
C LYS A 673 -12.54 -23.81 -34.97
N TYR A 674 -12.70 -24.75 -34.04
CA TYR A 674 -12.90 -24.47 -32.63
C TYR A 674 -11.75 -25.08 -31.86
N ARG A 675 -11.12 -24.27 -30.99
CA ARG A 675 -10.03 -24.71 -30.14
C ARG A 675 -10.21 -24.14 -28.75
N ILE A 676 -10.08 -24.98 -27.74
CA ILE A 676 -10.02 -24.57 -26.33
C ILE A 676 -8.55 -24.34 -25.98
N LYS A 677 -8.23 -23.23 -25.30
CA LYS A 677 -6.84 -22.87 -25.02
C LYS A 677 -6.19 -23.74 -23.94
N SER A 678 -6.93 -24.30 -22.97
CA SER A 678 -6.36 -25.16 -21.91
C SER A 678 -6.10 -26.64 -22.30
N ASP A 679 -6.30 -27.03 -23.58
CA ASP A 679 -6.14 -28.41 -24.08
C ASP A 679 -7.06 -29.48 -23.41
N LYS A 680 -8.17 -29.09 -22.77
CA LYS A 680 -9.21 -30.01 -22.22
C LYS A 680 -10.45 -30.18 -23.14
N ASP A 681 -11.09 -31.36 -23.06
CA ASP A 681 -11.94 -31.95 -24.11
C ASP A 681 -13.44 -31.49 -24.12
N THR A 682 -13.89 -31.03 -25.30
CA THR A 682 -15.27 -30.80 -25.84
C THR A 682 -16.35 -29.96 -25.12
N LYS A 683 -17.01 -29.04 -25.86
CA LYS A 683 -18.49 -28.96 -26.11
C LYS A 683 -19.00 -27.83 -27.04
N THR A 684 -20.15 -28.13 -27.66
CA THR A 684 -21.11 -27.40 -28.55
C THR A 684 -21.19 -25.86 -28.59
N GLU A 685 -21.25 -25.29 -29.81
CA GLU A 685 -21.40 -23.85 -30.12
C GLU A 685 -22.46 -23.59 -31.23
N THR A 686 -23.24 -22.51 -31.14
CA THR A 686 -24.31 -22.12 -32.09
C THR A 686 -23.91 -20.88 -32.91
N GLY A 687 -24.36 -20.76 -34.18
CA GLY A 687 -23.92 -19.68 -35.07
C GLY A 687 -24.98 -19.06 -35.98
N ASP A 688 -24.89 -17.74 -36.19
CA ASP A 688 -25.79 -16.97 -37.05
C ASP A 688 -25.05 -16.39 -38.28
N LEU A 689 -25.60 -16.59 -39.48
CA LEU A 689 -25.09 -16.03 -40.73
C LEU A 689 -26.01 -14.93 -41.28
N THR A 690 -25.47 -13.75 -41.59
CA THR A 690 -26.24 -12.62 -42.13
C THR A 690 -25.60 -12.02 -43.40
N LEU A 691 -26.33 -12.03 -44.52
CA LEU A 691 -25.97 -11.36 -45.78
C LEU A 691 -26.25 -9.86 -45.74
N ASP A 692 -25.32 -9.07 -46.30
CA ASP A 692 -25.41 -7.60 -46.44
C ASP A 692 -25.80 -6.90 -45.11
N SER A 693 -25.17 -7.28 -43.99
CA SER A 693 -25.50 -6.79 -42.64
C SER A 693 -25.45 -5.26 -42.50
N LEU A 694 -24.59 -4.60 -43.28
CA LEU A 694 -24.38 -3.14 -43.27
C LEU A 694 -25.30 -2.38 -44.24
N ARG A 695 -26.21 -3.04 -44.98
CA ARG A 695 -27.09 -2.39 -45.97
C ARG A 695 -28.57 -2.51 -45.60
N ALA A 696 -29.31 -1.42 -45.82
CA ALA A 696 -30.75 -1.36 -45.62
C ALA A 696 -31.53 -2.28 -46.61
N ILE A 697 -31.02 -2.44 -47.84
CA ILE A 697 -31.57 -3.33 -48.87
C ILE A 697 -30.53 -4.40 -49.19
N ALA A 698 -30.89 -5.68 -48.96
CA ALA A 698 -30.03 -6.82 -49.25
C ALA A 698 -30.04 -7.16 -50.75
N ARG A 699 -28.85 -7.31 -51.32
CA ARG A 699 -28.64 -7.68 -52.73
C ARG A 699 -28.64 -9.20 -52.96
N GLY A 700 -28.64 -9.98 -51.89
CA GLY A 700 -28.70 -11.44 -51.93
C GLY A 700 -29.62 -12.02 -50.85
N ARG A 701 -30.14 -13.22 -51.12
CA ARG A 701 -30.97 -14.00 -50.20
C ARG A 701 -30.52 -15.45 -50.17
N PHE A 702 -30.59 -16.08 -49.00
CA PHE A 702 -30.30 -17.51 -48.87
C PHE A 702 -31.43 -18.34 -49.47
N ASN A 703 -31.09 -19.37 -50.26
CA ASN A 703 -32.07 -20.27 -50.87
C ASN A 703 -32.93 -21.01 -49.83
N GLN A 704 -32.37 -21.27 -48.65
CA GLN A 704 -33.02 -22.04 -47.59
C GLN A 704 -34.12 -21.24 -46.87
N THR A 705 -33.99 -19.92 -46.75
CA THR A 705 -34.90 -19.08 -45.95
C THR A 705 -35.62 -18.00 -46.76
N ASP A 706 -35.27 -17.81 -48.04
CA ASP A 706 -35.64 -16.64 -48.87
C ASP A 706 -35.46 -15.31 -48.11
N ASN A 707 -34.46 -15.27 -47.23
CA ASN A 707 -34.19 -14.13 -46.36
C ASN A 707 -32.69 -13.79 -46.41
N ARG A 708 -32.35 -12.57 -46.04
CA ARG A 708 -30.96 -12.11 -45.89
C ARG A 708 -30.28 -12.70 -44.65
N ARG A 709 -31.05 -13.28 -43.72
CA ARG A 709 -30.54 -13.91 -42.49
C ARG A 709 -30.76 -15.41 -42.52
N LEU A 710 -29.78 -16.14 -42.02
CA LEU A 710 -29.82 -17.57 -41.80
C LEU A 710 -29.23 -17.85 -40.41
N GLN A 711 -30.06 -18.35 -39.50
CA GLN A 711 -29.65 -18.73 -38.14
C GLN A 711 -29.62 -20.25 -38.05
N LYS A 712 -28.53 -20.82 -37.51
CA LYS A 712 -28.37 -22.27 -37.42
C LYS A 712 -27.75 -22.69 -36.08
N ASN A 713 -28.42 -23.62 -35.40
CA ASN A 713 -27.88 -24.24 -34.20
C ASN A 713 -27.06 -25.46 -34.62
N GLU A 714 -25.76 -25.44 -34.34
CA GLU A 714 -24.85 -26.51 -34.70
C GLU A 714 -24.04 -26.96 -33.47
N SER A 715 -23.30 -28.05 -33.62
CA SER A 715 -22.36 -28.54 -32.62
C SER A 715 -20.99 -28.67 -33.26
N ILE A 716 -20.04 -27.82 -32.86
CA ILE A 716 -18.69 -27.82 -33.43
C ILE A 716 -17.79 -28.67 -32.53
N VAL A 717 -17.18 -29.70 -33.12
CA VAL A 717 -16.10 -30.49 -32.52
C VAL A 717 -14.92 -30.38 -33.48
N ASP A 718 -13.84 -29.71 -33.07
CA ASP A 718 -12.66 -29.32 -33.85
C ASP A 718 -12.91 -28.48 -35.10
N LYS A 719 -13.67 -29.01 -36.06
CA LYS A 719 -13.96 -28.35 -37.33
C LYS A 719 -15.34 -28.72 -37.87
N LEU A 720 -16.12 -27.70 -38.22
CA LEU A 720 -17.41 -27.87 -38.89
C LEU A 720 -17.44 -27.02 -40.17
N CYS A 721 -17.74 -27.64 -41.31
CA CYS A 721 -17.95 -26.91 -42.55
C CYS A 721 -19.38 -27.10 -43.06
N SER A 722 -20.05 -25.99 -43.36
CA SER A 722 -21.38 -25.99 -43.96
C SER A 722 -21.39 -25.21 -45.28
N GLU A 723 -22.15 -25.72 -46.25
CA GLU A 723 -22.32 -25.08 -47.55
C GLU A 723 -23.71 -24.45 -47.63
N HIS A 724 -23.76 -23.21 -48.10
CA HIS A 724 -24.97 -22.44 -48.26
C HIS A 724 -25.00 -21.80 -49.65
N THR A 725 -26.15 -21.83 -50.29
CA THR A 725 -26.35 -21.16 -51.58
C THR A 725 -27.16 -19.90 -51.37
N PHE A 726 -26.66 -18.78 -51.87
CA PHE A 726 -27.41 -17.53 -51.96
C PHE A 726 -27.56 -17.09 -53.41
N TYR A 727 -28.66 -16.40 -53.70
CA TYR A 727 -28.94 -15.84 -55.02
C TYR A 727 -29.12 -14.34 -54.93
N THR A 728 -28.78 -13.63 -56.00
CA THR A 728 -28.90 -12.17 -56.07
C THR A 728 -30.34 -11.74 -56.32
N SER A 729 -30.82 -10.72 -55.61
CA SER A 729 -32.11 -10.07 -55.89
C SER A 729 -31.96 -9.18 -57.12
N ALA A 730 -32.87 -9.31 -58.10
CA ALA A 730 -32.89 -8.49 -59.30
C ALA A 730 -33.19 -7.02 -58.95
N SER A 731 -32.18 -6.26 -58.57
CA SER A 731 -32.28 -4.83 -58.28
C SER A 731 -31.29 -4.05 -59.12
N LYS A 732 -31.68 -2.86 -59.58
CA LYS A 732 -30.89 -1.90 -60.40
C LYS A 732 -29.59 -1.39 -59.73
N SER A 733 -29.22 -1.94 -58.57
CA SER A 733 -28.10 -1.52 -57.72
C SER A 733 -26.85 -2.40 -57.89
N VAL A 734 -26.64 -3.05 -59.03
CA VAL A 734 -25.40 -3.81 -59.31
C VAL A 734 -24.17 -2.89 -59.43
N PHE A 735 -24.37 -1.56 -59.53
CA PHE A 735 -23.35 -0.60 -59.97
C PHE A 735 -22.69 0.30 -58.91
N SER A 736 -22.94 0.16 -57.60
CA SER A 736 -22.22 0.96 -56.61
C SER A 736 -20.93 0.29 -56.11
N TYR A 737 -19.82 0.60 -56.80
CA TYR A 737 -18.48 0.60 -56.20
C TYR A 737 -18.13 2.07 -55.91
N ALA A 738 -18.25 2.47 -54.65
CA ALA A 738 -17.40 3.54 -54.13
C ALA A 738 -16.20 2.84 -53.48
N SER A 739 -15.00 3.20 -53.92
CA SER A 739 -13.68 2.87 -53.39
C SER A 739 -13.67 2.45 -51.90
N GLY A 740 -13.52 1.16 -51.64
CA GLY A 740 -13.29 0.60 -50.30
C GLY A 740 -13.62 -0.90 -50.19
N PRO A 741 -12.96 -1.67 -49.29
CA PRO A 741 -13.23 -3.09 -49.09
C PRO A 741 -14.56 -3.28 -48.33
N HIS A 742 -15.68 -3.25 -49.04
CA HIS A 742 -17.00 -3.45 -48.43
C HIS A 742 -17.36 -4.95 -48.38
N LYS A 743 -17.29 -5.55 -47.19
CA LYS A 743 -17.67 -6.95 -46.90
C LYS A 743 -19.15 -7.21 -47.25
N PRO A 744 -19.48 -8.14 -48.18
CA PRO A 744 -20.87 -8.43 -48.57
C PRO A 744 -21.61 -9.41 -47.64
N LEU A 745 -20.91 -10.12 -46.75
CA LEU A 745 -21.45 -11.13 -45.85
C LEU A 745 -20.86 -10.88 -44.45
N ALA A 746 -21.66 -11.02 -43.39
CA ALA A 746 -21.18 -11.04 -42.00
C ALA A 746 -21.68 -12.31 -41.32
N CYS A 747 -20.88 -12.89 -40.43
CA CYS A 747 -21.35 -14.01 -39.62
C CYS A 747 -21.01 -13.76 -38.16
N ASP A 748 -22.03 -13.81 -37.33
CA ASP A 748 -21.96 -13.50 -35.92
C ASP A 748 -22.24 -14.79 -35.15
N PHE A 749 -21.47 -15.05 -34.10
CA PHE A 749 -21.53 -16.30 -33.35
C PHE A 749 -21.68 -15.99 -31.87
N TYR A 750 -22.42 -16.83 -31.15
CA TYR A 750 -22.56 -16.70 -29.72
C TYR A 750 -22.82 -18.05 -29.06
N ASN A 751 -22.34 -18.15 -27.83
CA ASN A 751 -22.44 -19.37 -27.05
C ASN A 751 -23.85 -19.53 -26.45
N LYS A 752 -24.50 -20.69 -26.65
CA LYS A 752 -25.89 -20.90 -26.19
C LYS A 752 -26.00 -21.27 -24.71
N LYS A 753 -24.92 -21.81 -24.12
CA LYS A 753 -24.84 -22.17 -22.69
C LYS A 753 -23.74 -21.36 -22.00
N GLN A 754 -23.98 -20.07 -21.80
CA GLN A 754 -23.04 -19.15 -21.15
C GLN A 754 -22.70 -19.50 -19.70
N ASP A 755 -23.47 -20.37 -19.03
CA ASP A 755 -23.27 -20.67 -17.60
C ASP A 755 -22.30 -21.83 -17.32
N VAL A 756 -21.96 -22.66 -18.32
CA VAL A 756 -21.13 -23.87 -18.13
C VAL A 756 -20.09 -24.08 -19.25
N ALA A 757 -20.18 -23.36 -20.37
CA ALA A 757 -19.27 -23.50 -21.51
C ALA A 757 -18.00 -22.63 -21.36
N PRO A 758 -16.88 -22.95 -22.02
CA PRO A 758 -15.76 -22.01 -22.13
C PRO A 758 -16.21 -20.66 -22.73
N PHE A 759 -15.57 -19.58 -22.31
CA PHE A 759 -15.86 -18.24 -22.80
C PHE A 759 -15.26 -18.05 -24.21
N LEU A 760 -15.98 -17.42 -25.14
CA LEU A 760 -15.45 -17.17 -26.49
C LEU A 760 -14.46 -15.99 -26.48
N ASP A 761 -13.26 -16.19 -26.99
CA ASP A 761 -12.25 -15.13 -27.11
C ASP A 761 -12.78 -13.97 -27.97
N ALA A 762 -12.54 -12.74 -27.53
CA ALA A 762 -12.91 -11.52 -28.23
C ALA A 762 -12.17 -11.38 -29.59
N ILE A 763 -11.06 -12.09 -29.78
CA ILE A 763 -10.29 -12.16 -31.03
C ILE A 763 -10.86 -13.27 -31.95
N CYS A 764 -12.18 -13.29 -32.18
CA CYS A 764 -12.76 -14.12 -33.22
C CYS A 764 -12.33 -13.61 -34.60
N SER A 765 -11.35 -14.28 -35.20
CA SER A 765 -10.82 -13.98 -36.53
C SER A 765 -11.78 -14.45 -37.62
N GLN A 766 -12.34 -13.50 -38.38
CA GLN A 766 -13.02 -13.78 -39.65
C GLN A 766 -12.02 -13.64 -40.80
N ARG A 767 -11.59 -14.76 -41.38
CA ARG A 767 -10.88 -14.75 -42.67
C ARG A 767 -11.90 -14.85 -43.82
N GLN A 768 -12.16 -13.72 -44.47
CA GLN A 768 -12.94 -13.65 -45.70
C GLN A 768 -12.02 -13.49 -46.90
N THR A 769 -12.11 -14.41 -47.87
CA THR A 769 -11.59 -14.15 -49.22
C THR A 769 -12.52 -13.18 -49.93
N ASN A 770 -12.00 -12.03 -50.37
CA ASN A 770 -12.77 -10.99 -51.06
C ASN A 770 -13.44 -11.52 -52.34
N MET A 771 -14.75 -11.30 -52.46
CA MET A 771 -15.53 -11.63 -53.65
C MET A 771 -15.48 -10.45 -54.64
N ALA A 772 -14.98 -10.66 -55.86
CA ALA A 772 -14.89 -9.62 -56.89
C ALA A 772 -15.98 -9.79 -57.99
N ILE A 773 -16.43 -8.71 -58.61
CA ILE A 773 -17.36 -8.74 -59.75
C ILE A 773 -16.55 -8.47 -61.02
N ILE A 774 -16.64 -9.35 -62.04
CA ILE A 774 -15.97 -9.12 -63.33
C ILE A 774 -16.89 -8.26 -64.20
N ARG A 775 -16.40 -7.07 -64.62
CA ARG A 775 -16.95 -6.37 -65.80
C ARG A 775 -16.39 -7.05 -67.04
N ASN A 776 -17.24 -7.74 -67.81
CA ASN A 776 -16.94 -7.91 -69.23
C ASN A 776 -17.27 -6.59 -69.92
N THR A 777 -16.24 -5.88 -70.38
CA THR A 777 -16.37 -4.78 -71.33
C THR A 777 -16.99 -5.33 -72.62
N PHE A 778 -18.23 -4.96 -72.90
CA PHE A 778 -18.75 -4.92 -74.26
C PHE A 778 -18.63 -3.47 -74.75
N PRO A 779 -18.21 -3.24 -76.00
CA PRO A 779 -18.09 -1.89 -76.56
C PRO A 779 -19.46 -1.24 -76.65
N GLU A 780 -19.49 0.07 -76.41
CA GLU A 780 -20.66 0.93 -76.53
C GLU A 780 -21.39 0.73 -77.87
N LEU A 781 -22.71 0.57 -77.79
CA LEU A 781 -23.68 0.96 -78.82
C LEU A 781 -24.94 1.49 -78.13
#